data_AF-A0A537THT6-F1
#
_entry.id   AF-A0A537THT6-F1
#
_cell.length_a   1.000
_cell.length_b   1.000
_cell.length_c   1.000
_cell.angle_alpha   90.00
_cell.angle_beta   90.00
_cell.angle_gamma   90.00
#
_symmetry.space_group_name_H-M   'P 1'
#
loop_
_entity.id
_entity.type
_entity.pdbx_description
1 polymer ?
#
loop_
_entity_poly.entity_id
_entity_poly.type
_entity_poly.pdbx_seq_one_letter_code
_entity_poly.pdbx_strand_id
1 'polypeptide(L)'
;MKLLLTNDDGVLREGLTTLRTRLIRLGASVTVIAPDGNRSGIGRGITLADPVSIRKLGGTPSDPIYACSGTPVDCVRIGLLSSLASAPDLVVSGINHGLNVGDDSTYSGTVGAALEASLLGFPAVAFSQQAEEGSFKFNDSGLPVSFPFAETAAARSPLPRPCSTSTSPLSAARRRSSSRARDGASMQTTLSSRLRAEPDTSTSFRTVSHLTAPSPTRTRKARTSSPWATAGSRSASSHRAPTSQATTSSSRCSRASGGQPSGRASRMANVASADVVVIGAGLFGTSVAFKLAQGGASVVIIDKRGVCSGDSKPCFGMLRRHYSNEVTARLAQRGIEILKHWDREVGVGDSGYVATGYLLTVPEEHVEALRANVAALTAWGIETHVVEPPEIAGLEPLLRLDGVAAGAYEPDGGFADPHKVTLSWLAAAAQLGASIRIETVTRLRADRGRIRAVETGAGPISTGVVVNAAGAWARQLAGSAGVDLPIALRRIQVAELRQPADRPQLRRTVSDMVNDLVVRPDRAGSALAVVYDQEQYVADRDDCAEGVDAHYEQAVRSVLAERLPSYAEAEWIGGAAGTYDYVSDWNPIIGEARDVEGLFLALGSGHGFKLAPAVGEVVADLIAGRRPAIDVSELGPDRFGRESRLRLAYGPSPRA
;
A
#
# COMPACT_ATOMS: atom_id res chain seq x y z
N MET A 1 -14.85 36.11 6.89
CA MET A 1 -14.50 34.79 6.32
C MET A 1 -13.23 34.28 7.00
N LYS A 2 -13.22 33.03 7.45
CA LYS A 2 -12.09 32.34 8.09
C LYS A 2 -11.37 31.48 7.06
N LEU A 3 -10.08 31.65 6.91
CA LEU A 3 -9.28 30.97 5.91
C LEU A 3 -8.15 30.17 6.56
N LEU A 4 -7.93 28.95 6.07
CA LEU A 4 -6.70 28.21 6.30
C LEU A 4 -5.81 28.38 5.07
N LEU A 5 -4.60 28.91 5.25
CA LEU A 5 -3.67 29.23 4.17
C LEU A 5 -2.39 28.37 4.29
N THR A 6 -1.98 27.75 3.18
CA THR A 6 -0.77 26.92 3.07
C THR A 6 -0.11 27.07 1.69
N ASN A 7 1.06 26.44 1.49
CA ASN A 7 1.73 26.28 0.19
C ASN A 7 2.75 25.12 0.26
N ASP A 8 3.46 24.88 -0.83
CA ASP A 8 4.59 23.94 -0.94
C ASP A 8 5.97 24.61 -0.90
N ASP A 9 6.09 25.90 -1.21
CA ASP A 9 7.40 26.59 -1.16
C ASP A 9 7.93 26.83 0.26
N GLY A 10 7.03 26.84 1.25
CA GLY A 10 7.32 27.05 2.68
C GLY A 10 6.78 28.36 3.26
N VAL A 11 6.76 28.42 4.60
CA VAL A 11 6.07 29.44 5.41
C VAL A 11 6.69 30.85 5.34
N LEU A 12 7.99 30.94 5.03
CA LEU A 12 8.72 32.22 4.94
C LEU A 12 8.75 32.80 3.51
N ARG A 13 8.04 32.18 2.57
CA ARG A 13 8.13 32.57 1.16
C ARG A 13 7.32 33.82 0.87
N GLU A 14 7.82 34.60 -0.09
CA GLU A 14 7.22 35.87 -0.51
C GLU A 14 5.79 35.67 -1.04
N GLY A 15 5.55 34.63 -1.84
CA GLY A 15 4.23 34.33 -2.40
C GLY A 15 3.16 34.10 -1.33
N LEU A 16 3.47 33.29 -0.31
CA LEU A 16 2.57 33.02 0.82
C LEU A 16 2.33 34.28 1.66
N THR A 17 3.39 35.04 1.95
CA THR A 17 3.33 36.29 2.73
C THR A 17 2.48 37.35 2.01
N THR A 18 2.64 37.46 0.70
CA THR A 18 1.91 38.40 -0.15
C THR A 18 0.43 38.02 -0.23
N LEU A 19 0.13 36.74 -0.47
CA LEU A 19 -1.26 36.25 -0.51
C LEU A 19 -1.96 36.46 0.84
N ARG A 20 -1.30 36.10 1.95
CA ARG A 20 -1.80 36.36 3.30
C ARG A 20 -2.17 37.82 3.51
N THR A 21 -1.25 38.73 3.16
CA THR A 21 -1.45 40.18 3.34
C THR A 21 -2.65 40.69 2.55
N ARG A 22 -2.83 40.20 1.32
CA ARG A 22 -3.97 40.58 0.48
C ARG A 22 -5.30 40.01 1.02
N LEU A 23 -5.32 38.75 1.45
CA LEU A 23 -6.52 38.14 2.05
C LEU A 23 -6.97 38.89 3.32
N ILE A 24 -6.03 39.29 4.18
CA ILE A 24 -6.33 40.09 5.38
C ILE A 24 -6.87 41.48 5.00
N ARG A 25 -6.30 42.15 3.99
CA ARG A 25 -6.81 43.45 3.49
C ARG A 25 -8.23 43.36 2.93
N LEU A 26 -8.65 42.20 2.44
CA LEU A 26 -10.01 41.92 2.00
C LEU A 26 -10.97 41.57 3.16
N GLY A 27 -10.51 41.64 4.41
CA GLY A 27 -11.33 41.41 5.60
C GLY A 27 -11.43 39.94 6.03
N ALA A 28 -10.58 39.05 5.51
CA ALA A 28 -10.52 37.67 5.98
C ALA A 28 -9.66 37.52 7.24
N SER A 29 -10.04 36.58 8.11
CA SER A 29 -9.21 36.08 9.21
C SER A 29 -8.43 34.87 8.70
N VAL A 30 -7.10 34.89 8.78
CA VAL A 30 -6.22 33.95 8.08
C VAL A 30 -5.30 33.22 9.05
N THR A 31 -5.55 31.93 9.23
CA THR A 31 -4.61 31.03 9.91
C THR A 31 -3.65 30.45 8.88
N VAL A 32 -2.34 30.68 9.07
CA VAL A 32 -1.31 30.11 8.19
C VAL A 32 -0.69 28.89 8.84
N ILE A 33 -0.72 27.77 8.14
CA ILE A 33 0.04 26.57 8.47
C ILE A 33 0.71 26.12 7.19
N ALA A 34 2.04 26.22 7.13
CA ALA A 34 2.80 25.89 5.93
C ALA A 34 4.11 25.19 6.30
N PRO A 35 4.72 24.45 5.34
CA PRO A 35 5.98 23.77 5.58
C PRO A 35 7.09 24.73 6.06
N ASP A 36 8.01 24.25 6.89
CA ASP A 36 9.14 25.03 7.40
C ASP A 36 10.24 25.29 6.35
N GLY A 37 10.21 24.57 5.23
CA GLY A 37 11.07 24.74 4.07
C GLY A 37 10.35 24.42 2.75
N ASN A 38 11.07 24.44 1.63
CA ASN A 38 10.50 24.08 0.33
C ASN A 38 10.25 22.56 0.27
N ARG A 39 9.04 22.20 -0.16
CA ARG A 39 8.54 20.83 -0.35
C ARG A 39 7.90 20.65 -1.73
N SER A 40 8.37 21.33 -2.77
CA SER A 40 7.85 21.19 -4.14
C SER A 40 8.04 19.75 -4.67
N GLY A 41 7.12 19.28 -5.52
CA GLY A 41 7.23 17.98 -6.19
C GLY A 41 6.81 16.74 -5.37
N ILE A 42 6.39 16.93 -4.11
CA ILE A 42 5.96 15.83 -3.24
C ILE A 42 4.50 15.39 -3.45
N GLY A 43 3.78 16.04 -4.37
CA GLY A 43 2.38 15.78 -4.67
C GLY A 43 1.49 15.76 -3.44
N ARG A 44 0.84 14.62 -3.21
CA ARG A 44 -0.10 14.39 -2.09
C ARG A 44 0.54 13.67 -0.90
N GLY A 45 1.87 13.74 -0.75
CA GLY A 45 2.58 13.07 0.34
C GLY A 45 2.01 13.42 1.72
N ILE A 46 1.91 12.44 2.60
CA ILE A 46 1.52 12.59 4.01
C ILE A 46 2.66 12.03 4.84
N THR A 47 3.11 12.76 5.85
CA THR A 47 4.18 12.29 6.74
C THR A 47 3.58 11.35 7.78
N LEU A 48 3.89 10.06 7.65
CA LEU A 48 3.39 9.02 8.56
C LEU A 48 4.50 8.40 9.43
N ALA A 49 5.74 8.41 8.95
CA ALA A 49 6.86 7.75 9.62
C ALA A 49 7.51 8.62 10.70
N ASP A 50 7.51 9.93 10.51
CA ASP A 50 8.15 10.89 11.41
C ASP A 50 7.13 11.80 12.11
N PRO A 51 7.36 12.18 13.38
CA PRO A 51 6.52 13.16 14.05
C PRO A 51 6.48 14.49 13.30
N VAL A 52 5.29 14.94 12.93
CA VAL A 52 5.09 16.27 12.37
C VAL A 52 5.02 17.28 13.51
N SER A 53 6.00 18.19 13.54
CA SER A 53 6.10 19.25 14.54
C SER A 53 5.50 20.55 14.03
N ILE A 54 4.85 21.29 14.93
CA ILE A 54 4.30 22.62 14.67
C ILE A 54 4.98 23.65 15.55
N ARG A 55 5.46 24.73 14.95
CA ARG A 55 6.05 25.87 15.66
C ARG A 55 5.35 27.16 15.28
N LYS A 56 4.81 27.87 16.27
CA LYS A 56 4.23 29.20 16.04
C LYS A 56 5.37 30.19 15.73
N LEU A 57 5.28 30.85 14.58
CA LEU A 57 6.25 31.86 14.14
C LEU A 57 5.83 33.29 14.49
N GLY A 58 4.53 33.54 14.61
CA GLY A 58 4.01 34.88 14.89
C GLY A 58 2.53 35.02 14.53
N GLY A 59 2.15 36.24 14.12
CA GLY A 59 0.76 36.62 13.82
C GLY A 59 -0.01 37.09 15.06
N THR A 60 -1.23 37.58 14.82
CA THR A 60 -2.17 37.97 15.88
C THR A 60 -2.92 36.73 16.39
N PRO A 61 -3.67 36.82 17.51
CA PRO A 61 -4.57 35.74 17.92
C PRO A 61 -5.63 35.37 16.86
N SER A 62 -6.04 36.34 16.03
CA SER A 62 -6.99 36.14 14.94
C SER A 62 -6.36 35.65 13.63
N ASP A 63 -5.04 35.85 13.45
CA ASP A 63 -4.33 35.57 12.20
C ASP A 63 -2.96 34.92 12.46
N PRO A 64 -2.91 33.78 13.16
CA PRO A 64 -1.66 33.16 13.59
C PRO A 64 -0.89 32.55 12.42
N ILE A 65 0.44 32.43 12.60
CA ILE A 65 1.36 31.84 11.62
C ILE A 65 2.10 30.68 12.26
N TYR A 66 2.03 29.50 11.64
CA TYR A 66 2.66 28.27 12.08
C TYR A 66 3.55 27.68 10.97
N ALA A 67 4.75 27.27 11.36
CA ALA A 67 5.62 26.41 10.57
C ALA A 67 5.35 24.94 10.91
N CYS A 68 5.33 24.09 9.90
CA CYS A 68 5.11 22.65 10.00
C CYS A 68 6.31 21.91 9.42
N SER A 69 6.85 20.90 10.12
CA SER A 69 7.97 20.12 9.56
C SER A 69 7.55 19.15 8.44
N GLY A 70 6.25 18.95 8.25
CA GLY A 70 5.66 18.02 7.29
C GLY A 70 5.41 18.62 5.89
N THR A 71 4.57 17.92 5.13
CA THR A 71 4.11 18.29 3.79
C THR A 71 3.01 19.36 3.81
N PRO A 72 2.67 19.97 2.67
CA PRO A 72 1.49 20.84 2.53
C PRO A 72 0.19 20.13 2.90
N VAL A 73 0.08 18.83 2.61
CA VAL A 73 -1.07 17.99 2.98
C VAL A 73 -1.12 17.82 4.51
N ASP A 74 0.02 17.59 5.16
CA ASP A 74 0.10 17.56 6.63
C ASP A 74 -0.31 18.89 7.23
N CYS A 75 0.07 20.02 6.62
CA CYS A 75 -0.34 21.35 7.07
C CYS A 75 -1.86 21.52 7.04
N VAL A 76 -2.51 21.05 5.97
CA VAL A 76 -3.98 21.07 5.85
C VAL A 76 -4.63 20.16 6.89
N ARG A 77 -4.16 18.93 7.02
CA ARG A 77 -4.67 17.97 8.01
C ARG A 77 -4.54 18.50 9.42
N ILE A 78 -3.39 19.04 9.79
CA ILE A 78 -3.18 19.62 11.10
C ILE A 78 -4.10 20.83 11.29
N GLY A 79 -4.25 21.69 10.30
CA GLY A 79 -5.18 22.82 10.39
C GLY A 79 -6.63 22.40 10.61
N LEU A 80 -7.10 21.39 9.87
CA LEU A 80 -8.50 20.97 9.88
C LEU A 80 -8.86 19.98 10.99
N LEU A 81 -7.91 19.15 11.42
CA LEU A 81 -8.14 18.07 12.39
C LEU A 81 -7.67 18.43 13.81
N SER A 82 -6.91 19.51 13.97
CA SER A 82 -6.53 20.03 15.29
C SER A 82 -7.35 21.26 15.68
N SER A 83 -7.12 21.77 16.88
CA SER A 83 -7.68 23.04 17.35
C SER A 83 -6.88 24.28 16.93
N LEU A 84 -5.82 24.12 16.11
CA LEU A 84 -4.94 25.22 15.70
C LEU A 84 -5.60 26.19 14.74
N ALA A 85 -6.45 25.71 13.84
CA ALA A 85 -7.32 26.55 13.03
C ALA A 85 -8.76 26.34 13.49
N SER A 86 -9.50 27.44 13.66
CA SER A 86 -10.96 27.33 13.73
C SER A 86 -11.49 26.84 12.38
N ALA A 87 -12.56 26.03 12.36
CA ALA A 87 -13.19 25.52 11.14
C ALA A 87 -13.23 26.60 10.02
N PRO A 88 -12.41 26.44 8.96
CA PRO A 88 -12.29 27.46 7.93
C PRO A 88 -13.46 27.39 6.94
N ASP A 89 -13.86 28.55 6.43
CA ASP A 89 -14.85 28.66 5.36
C ASP A 89 -14.27 28.24 3.99
N LEU A 90 -12.94 28.35 3.83
CA LEU A 90 -12.20 27.98 2.62
C LEU A 90 -10.73 27.69 2.97
N VAL A 91 -10.18 26.64 2.37
CA VAL A 91 -8.75 26.35 2.38
C VAL A 91 -8.10 26.93 1.12
N VAL A 92 -7.05 27.71 1.30
CA VAL A 92 -6.29 28.35 0.23
C VAL A 92 -4.89 27.77 0.20
N SER A 93 -4.47 27.24 -0.94
CA SER A 93 -3.12 26.72 -1.15
C SER A 93 -2.40 27.55 -2.21
N GLY A 94 -1.23 28.10 -1.88
CA GLY A 94 -0.43 28.94 -2.78
C GLY A 94 -0.12 30.33 -2.19
N ILE A 95 0.33 31.30 -2.98
CA ILE A 95 0.66 31.18 -4.41
C ILE A 95 2.01 30.49 -4.57
N ASN A 96 2.03 29.42 -5.36
CA ASN A 96 3.24 28.71 -5.74
C ASN A 96 3.93 29.39 -6.94
N HIS A 97 5.26 29.33 -6.98
CA HIS A 97 6.07 29.76 -8.10
C HIS A 97 6.04 28.75 -9.26
N GLY A 98 5.48 29.14 -10.40
CA GLY A 98 5.32 28.28 -11.56
C GLY A 98 3.86 27.95 -11.85
N LEU A 99 3.55 27.53 -13.07
CA LEU A 99 2.21 27.08 -13.45
C LEU A 99 2.01 25.62 -13.07
N ASN A 100 0.88 25.29 -12.44
CA ASN A 100 0.41 23.91 -12.32
C ASN A 100 -0.59 23.65 -13.46
N VAL A 101 -0.09 23.26 -14.65
CA VAL A 101 -0.90 22.96 -15.84
C VAL A 101 -0.59 21.56 -16.36
N GLY A 102 -1.62 20.83 -16.77
CA GLY A 102 -1.46 19.46 -17.27
C GLY A 102 -0.94 18.51 -16.18
N ASP A 103 0.07 17.71 -16.53
CA ASP A 103 0.62 16.64 -15.68
C ASP A 103 1.27 17.14 -14.39
N ASP A 104 1.73 18.40 -14.38
CA ASP A 104 2.32 19.08 -13.22
C ASP A 104 1.38 19.11 -12.00
N SER A 105 0.06 19.04 -12.26
CA SER A 105 -0.96 19.00 -11.21
C SER A 105 -0.86 17.75 -10.33
N THR A 106 -0.30 16.66 -10.84
CA THR A 106 -0.29 15.35 -10.16
C THR A 106 0.79 15.25 -9.08
N TYR A 107 1.93 15.91 -9.28
CA TYR A 107 3.03 15.99 -8.31
C TYR A 107 3.12 17.35 -7.61
N SER A 108 2.17 18.25 -7.85
CA SER A 108 2.10 19.56 -7.19
C SER A 108 1.65 19.45 -5.73
N GLY A 109 2.50 19.91 -4.81
CA GLY A 109 2.16 20.01 -3.39
C GLY A 109 1.07 21.04 -3.12
N THR A 110 1.03 22.11 -3.92
CA THR A 110 -0.02 23.15 -3.86
C THR A 110 -1.39 22.56 -4.19
N VAL A 111 -1.49 21.82 -5.29
CA VAL A 111 -2.74 21.15 -5.69
C VAL A 111 -3.09 20.05 -4.71
N GLY A 112 -2.11 19.26 -4.28
CA GLY A 112 -2.29 18.19 -3.30
C GLY A 112 -2.92 18.66 -1.99
N ALA A 113 -2.50 19.80 -1.46
CA ALA A 113 -3.11 20.41 -0.28
C ALA A 113 -4.58 20.80 -0.48
N ALA A 114 -4.93 21.40 -1.63
CA ALA A 114 -6.33 21.75 -1.92
C ALA A 114 -7.22 20.52 -2.14
N LEU A 115 -6.69 19.48 -2.78
CA LEU A 115 -7.36 18.19 -2.93
C LEU A 115 -7.61 17.54 -1.57
N GLU A 116 -6.66 17.64 -0.65
CA GLU A 116 -6.82 17.08 0.69
C GLU A 116 -7.90 17.80 1.50
N ALA A 117 -7.92 19.13 1.46
CA ALA A 117 -8.99 19.89 2.11
C ALA A 117 -10.38 19.49 1.56
N SER A 118 -10.47 19.31 0.24
CA SER A 118 -11.71 18.84 -0.41
C SER A 118 -12.08 17.42 0.04
N LEU A 119 -11.11 16.52 0.19
CA LEU A 119 -11.32 15.17 0.71
C LEU A 119 -11.86 15.19 2.15
N LEU A 120 -11.42 16.15 2.96
CA LEU A 120 -11.89 16.37 4.34
C LEU A 120 -13.22 17.15 4.41
N GLY A 121 -13.85 17.43 3.27
CA GLY A 121 -15.17 18.07 3.20
C GLY A 121 -15.15 19.60 3.26
N PHE A 122 -13.99 20.23 3.10
CA PHE A 122 -13.86 21.69 3.10
C PHE A 122 -13.71 22.25 1.68
N PRO A 123 -14.37 23.37 1.34
CA PRO A 123 -14.08 24.09 0.12
C PRO A 123 -12.59 24.44 0.04
N ALA A 124 -11.98 24.28 -1.13
CA ALA A 124 -10.56 24.54 -1.31
C ALA A 124 -10.21 25.10 -2.69
N VAL A 125 -9.15 25.90 -2.76
CA VAL A 125 -8.60 26.46 -4.00
C VAL A 125 -7.08 26.43 -3.97
N ALA A 126 -6.47 26.10 -5.12
CA ALA A 126 -5.03 26.19 -5.34
C ALA A 126 -4.70 27.33 -6.32
N PHE A 127 -3.76 28.19 -5.93
CA PHE A 127 -3.26 29.32 -6.72
C PHE A 127 -1.83 29.08 -7.20
N SER A 128 -1.58 29.40 -8.46
CA SER A 128 -0.27 29.25 -9.09
C SER A 128 -0.03 30.41 -10.04
N GLN A 129 1.19 30.95 -10.02
CA GLN A 129 1.56 32.10 -10.84
C GLN A 129 2.95 31.89 -11.44
N GLN A 130 3.06 32.11 -12.75
CA GLN A 130 4.34 32.28 -13.42
C GLN A 130 4.84 33.71 -13.19
N ALA A 131 5.97 33.88 -12.51
CA ALA A 131 6.64 35.17 -12.38
C ALA A 131 7.83 35.22 -13.37
N GLU A 132 7.90 36.28 -14.20
CA GLU A 132 9.01 36.46 -15.17
C GLU A 132 10.32 36.92 -14.49
N GLU A 133 10.23 37.58 -13.33
CA GLU A 133 11.38 38.15 -12.58
C GLU A 133 11.41 37.69 -11.11
N GLY A 134 10.71 36.60 -10.76
CA GLY A 134 10.65 36.07 -9.39
C GLY A 134 9.83 36.87 -8.37
N SER A 135 9.23 38.01 -8.76
CA SER A 135 8.34 38.79 -7.89
C SER A 135 6.86 38.46 -8.11
N PHE A 136 6.10 38.22 -7.03
CA PHE A 136 4.66 37.95 -7.08
C PHE A 136 3.86 39.25 -7.15
N LYS A 137 3.22 39.53 -8.30
CA LYS A 137 2.44 40.75 -8.51
C LYS A 137 0.94 40.42 -8.56
N PHE A 138 0.17 41.08 -7.71
CA PHE A 138 -1.29 41.19 -7.83
C PHE A 138 -1.59 42.50 -8.56
N ASN A 139 -2.53 42.53 -9.50
CA ASN A 139 -2.90 43.77 -10.18
C ASN A 139 -3.52 44.76 -9.17
N ASP A 140 -2.89 45.92 -8.95
CA ASP A 140 -3.41 46.99 -8.09
C ASP A 140 -4.60 47.75 -8.71
N SER A 141 -5.19 47.26 -9.80
CA SER A 141 -6.23 47.95 -10.57
C SER A 141 -7.62 47.97 -9.91
N GLY A 142 -7.76 47.60 -8.64
CA GLY A 142 -9.06 47.60 -7.94
C GLY A 142 -10.12 46.72 -8.61
N LEU A 143 -9.71 45.83 -9.52
CA LEU A 143 -10.59 44.79 -10.04
C LEU A 143 -10.72 43.75 -8.93
N PRO A 144 -11.94 43.45 -8.46
CA PRO A 144 -12.10 42.37 -7.51
C PRO A 144 -11.48 41.12 -8.15
N VAL A 145 -10.59 40.44 -7.43
CA VAL A 145 -10.40 39.02 -7.66
C VAL A 145 -11.77 38.44 -7.36
N SER A 146 -12.62 38.37 -8.38
CA SER A 146 -13.93 37.79 -8.26
C SER A 146 -13.68 36.36 -7.81
N PHE A 147 -14.22 36.01 -6.65
CA PHE A 147 -14.32 34.64 -6.19
C PHE A 147 -15.71 34.16 -6.63
N PRO A 148 -15.94 33.82 -7.91
CA PRO A 148 -17.27 33.41 -8.36
C PRO A 148 -17.80 32.23 -7.55
N PHE A 149 -16.92 31.42 -6.94
CA PHE A 149 -17.29 30.34 -6.03
C PHE A 149 -17.71 30.77 -4.62
N ALA A 150 -17.19 31.87 -4.04
CA ALA A 150 -17.55 32.25 -2.68
C ALA A 150 -18.98 32.82 -2.60
N GLU A 151 -19.40 33.58 -3.61
CA GLU A 151 -20.79 34.07 -3.72
C GLU A 151 -21.76 32.95 -4.13
N THR A 152 -21.31 31.97 -4.93
CA THR A 152 -22.14 30.83 -5.35
C THR A 152 -22.26 29.74 -4.27
N ALA A 153 -21.21 29.52 -3.47
CA ALA A 153 -21.19 28.52 -2.38
C ALA A 153 -22.05 28.94 -1.17
N ALA A 154 -22.22 30.25 -0.92
CA ALA A 154 -23.16 30.74 0.08
C ALA A 154 -24.64 30.50 -0.31
N ALA A 155 -24.92 30.27 -1.60
CA ALA A 155 -26.28 30.21 -2.12
C ALA A 155 -26.77 28.79 -2.47
N ARG A 156 -25.92 27.76 -2.57
CA ARG A 156 -26.32 26.40 -2.96
C ARG A 156 -25.50 25.28 -2.33
N SER A 157 -26.17 24.35 -1.65
CA SER A 157 -25.69 22.98 -1.41
C SER A 157 -26.05 22.06 -2.59
N PRO A 158 -25.22 21.05 -2.93
CA PRO A 158 -23.76 20.98 -2.89
C PRO A 158 -23.15 21.11 -4.32
N LEU A 159 -21.92 21.63 -4.42
CA LEU A 159 -21.17 21.71 -5.69
C LEU A 159 -20.21 20.52 -5.87
N PRO A 160 -19.88 20.10 -7.12
CA PRO A 160 -18.97 18.99 -7.40
C PRO A 160 -17.51 19.44 -7.58
N ARG A 161 -16.58 18.58 -7.15
CA ARG A 161 -15.12 18.45 -7.46
C ARG A 161 -14.19 19.71 -7.40
N PRO A 162 -12.91 19.54 -7.03
CA PRO A 162 -11.95 20.64 -6.86
C PRO A 162 -11.57 21.33 -8.19
N CYS A 163 -11.30 22.65 -8.14
CA CYS A 163 -10.91 23.48 -9.28
C CYS A 163 -9.51 24.10 -9.08
N SER A 164 -8.65 24.03 -10.09
CA SER A 164 -7.37 24.74 -10.17
C SER A 164 -7.51 26.03 -10.99
N THR A 165 -6.98 27.14 -10.52
CA THR A 165 -6.96 28.40 -11.27
C THR A 165 -5.53 28.89 -11.50
N SER A 166 -5.11 28.96 -12.77
CA SER A 166 -3.81 29.51 -13.19
C SER A 166 -4.00 30.89 -13.84
N THR A 167 -3.23 31.89 -13.42
CA THR A 167 -3.25 33.22 -14.04
C THR A 167 -1.89 33.54 -14.70
N SER A 168 -1.90 33.84 -15.99
CA SER A 168 -0.75 34.43 -16.70
C SER A 168 -0.84 35.96 -16.71
N PRO A 169 0.28 36.70 -16.59
CA PRO A 169 0.28 38.14 -16.87
C PRO A 169 0.08 38.36 -18.37
N LEU A 170 -1.12 38.77 -18.79
CA LEU A 170 -1.35 39.25 -20.15
C LEU A 170 -0.62 40.59 -20.32
N SER A 171 0.44 40.59 -21.13
CA SER A 171 1.06 41.81 -21.64
C SER A 171 0.00 42.63 -22.38
N ALA A 172 -0.20 43.88 -21.95
CA ALA A 172 -1.06 44.83 -22.61
C ALA A 172 -0.53 45.16 -24.02
N ALA A 173 -1.04 44.47 -25.04
CA ALA A 173 -0.91 44.89 -26.43
C ALA A 173 -2.30 45.20 -26.99
N ARG A 174 -2.54 46.50 -27.16
CA ARG A 174 -3.68 47.14 -27.85
C ARG A 174 -4.21 46.31 -29.03
N ARG A 175 -5.54 46.15 -29.10
CA ARG A 175 -6.30 46.39 -30.34
C ARG A 175 -7.75 46.74 -30.03
N ARG A 176 -8.22 47.74 -30.78
CA ARG A 176 -9.55 48.34 -30.74
C ARG A 176 -10.62 47.37 -31.26
N SER A 177 -11.83 47.71 -30.86
CA SER A 177 -13.14 47.10 -31.04
C SER A 177 -13.62 46.89 -32.49
N SER A 178 -14.77 46.20 -32.54
CA SER A 178 -15.71 45.91 -33.64
C SER A 178 -15.40 44.65 -34.46
N SER A 179 -16.34 43.81 -34.89
CA SER A 179 -17.74 43.51 -34.54
C SER A 179 -18.18 42.33 -35.42
N ARG A 180 -19.08 41.48 -34.90
CA ARG A 180 -20.10 40.68 -35.63
C ARG A 180 -19.69 39.49 -36.53
N ALA A 181 -20.25 38.34 -36.15
CA ALA A 181 -21.16 37.47 -36.91
C ALA A 181 -20.64 36.38 -37.89
N ARG A 182 -21.23 35.19 -37.65
CA ARG A 182 -21.74 34.14 -38.56
C ARG A 182 -20.82 33.06 -39.15
N ASP A 183 -21.34 31.83 -38.98
CA ASP A 183 -21.49 30.69 -39.90
C ASP A 183 -20.27 30.06 -40.58
N GLY A 184 -20.28 28.71 -40.59
CA GLY A 184 -19.99 27.95 -41.82
C GLY A 184 -18.74 27.05 -41.82
N ALA A 185 -19.01 25.75 -41.69
CA ALA A 185 -18.54 24.63 -42.52
C ALA A 185 -17.08 24.53 -43.07
N SER A 186 -16.53 23.32 -42.84
CA SER A 186 -15.87 22.41 -43.79
C SER A 186 -14.45 22.66 -44.36
N MET A 187 -13.64 21.59 -44.19
CA MET A 187 -12.77 20.90 -45.17
C MET A 187 -11.51 21.56 -45.77
N GLN A 188 -10.42 20.77 -45.67
CA GLN A 188 -9.34 20.52 -46.66
C GLN A 188 -8.48 21.76 -47.05
N THR A 189 -7.17 21.72 -47.36
CA THR A 189 -6.26 20.70 -47.91
C THR A 189 -4.82 21.27 -47.85
N THR A 190 -3.82 20.39 -47.69
CA THR A 190 -2.45 20.34 -48.29
C THR A 190 -1.70 21.59 -48.76
N LEU A 191 -0.40 21.68 -48.42
CA LEU A 191 0.81 21.69 -49.30
C LEU A 191 2.03 22.21 -48.50
N SER A 192 3.00 21.36 -48.17
CA SER A 192 4.30 21.17 -48.84
C SER A 192 5.34 22.29 -48.66
N SER A 193 6.52 21.97 -48.12
CA SER A 193 7.77 22.02 -48.88
C SER A 193 8.97 21.57 -48.04
N ARG A 194 9.82 20.78 -48.71
CA ARG A 194 11.10 20.19 -48.29
C ARG A 194 12.14 21.26 -47.93
N LEU A 195 13.14 20.86 -47.12
CA LEU A 195 14.57 21.06 -47.42
C LEU A 195 15.44 20.13 -46.55
N ARG A 196 16.31 19.36 -47.21
CA ARG A 196 17.40 18.54 -46.65
C ARG A 196 18.62 19.42 -46.42
N ALA A 197 19.46 19.08 -45.43
CA ALA A 197 20.91 18.90 -45.61
C ALA A 197 21.55 18.46 -44.28
N GLU A 198 22.22 17.30 -44.28
CA GLU A 198 23.40 17.06 -43.45
C GLU A 198 24.65 17.58 -44.17
N PRO A 199 25.79 17.73 -43.47
CA PRO A 199 26.78 16.66 -43.60
C PRO A 199 27.53 16.27 -42.31
N ASP A 200 27.91 15.00 -42.35
CA ASP A 200 28.90 14.22 -41.62
C ASP A 200 30.29 14.87 -41.46
N THR A 201 31.01 14.59 -40.37
CA THR A 201 32.47 14.37 -40.38
C THR A 201 32.94 13.65 -39.12
N SER A 202 33.62 12.54 -39.39
CA SER A 202 34.38 11.63 -38.53
C SER A 202 35.62 12.23 -37.87
N THR A 203 35.96 11.74 -36.67
CA THR A 203 37.36 11.46 -36.31
C THR A 203 37.45 10.28 -35.34
N SER A 204 38.28 9.30 -35.70
CA SER A 204 38.57 8.05 -34.99
C SER A 204 40.00 8.01 -34.44
N PHE A 205 40.29 6.96 -33.65
CA PHE A 205 41.58 6.47 -33.09
C PHE A 205 42.03 7.11 -31.76
N ARG A 206 42.57 6.39 -30.76
CA ARG A 206 43.27 5.08 -30.76
C ARG A 206 43.34 4.49 -29.34
N THR A 207 43.27 3.17 -29.27
CA THR A 207 43.57 2.27 -28.14
C THR A 207 45.07 2.21 -27.81
N VAL A 208 45.45 2.10 -26.53
CA VAL A 208 46.65 1.37 -26.07
C VAL A 208 46.34 0.67 -24.73
N SER A 209 46.78 -0.57 -24.64
CA SER A 209 46.47 -1.62 -23.68
C SER A 209 47.46 -1.72 -22.50
N HIS A 210 47.04 -2.50 -21.50
CA HIS A 210 47.80 -3.26 -20.49
C HIS A 210 48.49 -2.51 -19.33
N LEU A 211 48.13 -2.89 -18.10
CA LEU A 211 49.05 -3.54 -17.16
C LEU A 211 48.28 -4.26 -16.04
N THR A 212 48.97 -5.26 -15.50
CA THR A 212 48.52 -6.48 -14.82
C THR A 212 48.28 -6.34 -13.31
N ALA A 213 47.45 -7.25 -12.78
CA ALA A 213 47.26 -7.50 -11.35
C ALA A 213 48.56 -7.94 -10.65
N PRO A 214 48.61 -7.78 -9.31
CA PRO A 214 48.95 -8.93 -8.48
C PRO A 214 48.15 -9.06 -7.18
N SER A 215 48.02 -10.31 -6.73
CA SER A 215 47.78 -10.78 -5.36
C SER A 215 48.62 -12.06 -5.20
N PRO A 216 48.84 -12.66 -4.01
CA PRO A 216 48.59 -12.25 -2.62
C PRO A 216 49.80 -12.50 -1.66
N THR A 217 49.84 -11.90 -0.46
CA THR A 217 50.57 -12.50 0.70
C THR A 217 50.03 -12.06 2.06
N ARG A 218 49.22 -12.97 2.65
CA ARG A 218 49.30 -13.56 3.99
C ARG A 218 50.34 -12.99 4.99
N THR A 219 49.88 -12.49 6.14
CA THR A 219 50.58 -12.64 7.43
C THR A 219 49.60 -12.88 8.58
N ARG A 220 50.06 -13.71 9.51
CA ARG A 220 49.37 -14.37 10.62
C ARG A 220 50.16 -14.03 11.88
N LYS A 221 49.49 -13.79 13.02
CA LYS A 221 49.91 -13.96 14.44
C LYS A 221 49.14 -12.94 15.31
N ALA A 222 48.76 -13.18 16.56
CA ALA A 222 48.70 -14.36 17.42
C ALA A 222 47.89 -13.97 18.68
N ARG A 223 47.30 -14.98 19.32
CA ARG A 223 46.61 -14.95 20.62
C ARG A 223 47.58 -14.71 21.79
N THR A 224 47.10 -14.06 22.84
CA THR A 224 47.42 -14.29 24.28
C THR A 224 46.23 -13.74 25.11
N SER A 225 45.31 -14.58 25.63
CA SER A 225 45.29 -15.22 26.96
C SER A 225 45.14 -14.26 28.17
N SER A 226 43.91 -14.21 28.74
CA SER A 226 43.42 -14.29 30.15
C SER A 226 44.40 -14.18 31.35
N PRO A 227 43.92 -14.16 32.63
CA PRO A 227 42.63 -13.73 33.26
C PRO A 227 42.82 -12.95 34.61
N TRP A 228 41.75 -12.44 35.22
CA TRP A 228 41.48 -12.68 36.67
C TRP A 228 40.06 -12.29 37.12
N ALA A 229 39.51 -13.16 37.98
CA ALA A 229 38.30 -13.05 38.77
C ALA A 229 38.54 -12.17 40.02
N THR A 230 37.55 -11.57 40.69
CA THR A 230 36.79 -12.08 41.86
C THR A 230 36.04 -10.86 42.45
N ALA A 231 34.74 -10.89 42.75
CA ALA A 231 34.03 -11.36 43.95
C ALA A 231 33.54 -10.23 44.88
N GLY A 232 32.32 -10.42 45.44
CA GLY A 232 31.77 -9.72 46.62
C GLY A 232 31.04 -8.40 46.31
N SER A 233 29.90 -8.05 46.90
CA SER A 233 29.30 -8.49 48.17
C SER A 233 27.82 -8.05 48.27
N ARG A 234 27.16 -8.62 49.29
CA ARG A 234 25.74 -8.54 49.68
C ARG A 234 25.32 -7.16 50.23
N SER A 235 24.03 -6.82 50.18
CA SER A 235 23.22 -6.62 51.40
C SER A 235 21.73 -6.49 51.08
N ALA A 236 20.92 -6.96 52.02
CA ALA A 236 19.46 -6.99 52.02
C ALA A 236 18.91 -5.80 52.84
N SER A 237 17.66 -5.40 52.62
CA SER A 237 16.68 -5.26 53.71
C SER A 237 15.26 -4.96 53.21
N SER A 238 14.34 -5.56 53.95
CA SER A 238 12.89 -5.52 53.94
C SER A 238 12.28 -4.17 54.34
N HIS A 239 11.02 -3.90 53.97
CA HIS A 239 9.94 -3.59 54.93
C HIS A 239 8.54 -3.72 54.31
N ARG A 240 7.57 -4.02 55.18
CA ARG A 240 6.19 -4.47 54.90
C ARG A 240 5.19 -3.59 55.65
N ALA A 241 4.04 -3.34 55.00
CA ALA A 241 2.69 -3.05 55.54
C ALA A 241 2.39 -1.65 56.15
N PRO A 242 1.10 -1.23 56.36
CA PRO A 242 -0.19 -1.91 56.09
C PRO A 242 -1.31 -1.04 55.45
N THR A 243 -2.43 -1.73 55.24
CA THR A 243 -3.83 -1.40 54.87
C THR A 243 -4.55 -0.28 55.63
N SER A 244 -5.57 0.36 55.00
CA SER A 244 -6.88 0.60 55.65
C SER A 244 -8.02 0.78 54.64
N GLN A 245 -9.17 0.18 54.97
CA GLN A 245 -10.48 0.36 54.35
C GLN A 245 -11.19 1.56 54.97
N ALA A 246 -12.05 2.26 54.22
CA ALA A 246 -13.24 2.90 54.77
C ALA A 246 -14.32 3.09 53.70
N THR A 247 -15.42 2.37 53.89
CA THR A 247 -16.76 2.56 53.34
C THR A 247 -17.35 3.92 53.71
N THR A 248 -18.15 4.53 52.83
CA THR A 248 -19.43 5.15 53.22
C THR A 248 -20.35 5.35 52.01
N SER A 249 -21.57 4.86 52.17
CA SER A 249 -22.75 5.09 51.37
C SER A 249 -23.29 6.51 51.52
N SER A 250 -23.82 7.12 50.46
CA SER A 250 -25.10 7.82 50.57
C SER A 250 -25.78 7.99 49.21
N SER A 251 -27.00 7.49 49.16
CA SER A 251 -28.02 7.74 48.15
C SER A 251 -28.53 9.18 48.22
N ARG A 252 -28.67 9.86 47.08
CA ARG A 252 -29.72 10.88 46.90
C ARG A 252 -30.16 10.97 45.44
N CYS A 253 -31.42 10.61 45.24
CA CYS A 253 -32.19 10.83 44.04
C CYS A 253 -32.67 12.29 44.01
N SER A 254 -32.38 13.03 42.93
CA SER A 254 -33.05 14.31 42.66
C SER A 254 -33.14 14.58 41.16
N ARG A 255 -34.37 14.46 40.66
CA ARG A 255 -35.07 15.23 39.63
C ARG A 255 -34.38 15.51 38.28
N ALA A 256 -35.07 15.00 37.26
CA ALA A 256 -34.93 15.34 35.86
C ALA A 256 -35.08 16.84 35.59
N SER A 257 -34.14 17.37 34.82
CA SER A 257 -34.31 18.55 33.98
C SER A 257 -33.72 18.23 32.61
N GLY A 258 -34.48 18.56 31.56
CA GLY A 258 -34.14 18.24 30.17
C GLY A 258 -32.82 18.87 29.75
N GLY A 259 -31.91 18.01 29.30
CA GLY A 259 -30.68 18.40 28.60
C GLY A 259 -30.74 17.89 27.17
N GLN A 260 -30.56 18.79 26.22
CA GLN A 260 -30.34 18.48 24.80
C GLN A 260 -29.19 17.48 24.63
N PRO A 261 -29.20 16.64 23.57
CA PRO A 261 -28.15 15.66 23.35
C PRO A 261 -26.85 16.41 23.04
N SER A 262 -25.96 16.47 24.03
CA SER A 262 -24.59 16.92 23.81
C SER A 262 -23.93 15.95 22.84
N GLY A 263 -23.46 16.49 21.72
CA GLY A 263 -22.70 15.74 20.74
C GLY A 263 -21.55 15.02 21.41
N ARG A 264 -21.57 13.68 21.32
CA ARG A 264 -20.41 12.85 21.57
C ARG A 264 -19.34 13.30 20.58
N ALA A 265 -18.42 14.16 21.04
CA ALA A 265 -17.07 14.13 20.54
C ALA A 265 -16.59 12.69 20.73
N SER A 266 -16.36 11.98 19.63
CA SER A 266 -15.74 10.66 19.63
C SER A 266 -14.32 10.80 20.19
N ARG A 267 -14.19 10.75 21.52
CA ARG A 267 -12.98 10.21 22.14
C ARG A 267 -12.75 8.86 21.44
N MET A 268 -11.56 8.64 20.85
CA MET A 268 -11.14 7.28 20.50
C MET A 268 -11.35 6.43 21.75
N ALA A 269 -12.45 5.69 21.79
CA ALA A 269 -12.80 4.90 22.94
C ALA A 269 -11.72 3.83 23.04
N ASN A 270 -11.03 3.76 24.18
CA ASN A 270 -10.17 2.63 24.45
C ASN A 270 -11.09 1.41 24.58
N VAL A 271 -11.28 0.68 23.47
CA VAL A 271 -12.15 -0.49 23.38
C VAL A 271 -11.57 -1.55 24.31
N ALA A 272 -12.21 -1.76 25.46
CA ALA A 272 -11.75 -2.73 26.46
C ALA A 272 -12.15 -4.18 26.10
N SER A 273 -13.10 -4.36 25.18
CA SER A 273 -13.60 -5.67 24.77
C SER A 273 -14.13 -5.67 23.33
N ALA A 274 -13.97 -6.79 22.63
CA ALA A 274 -14.48 -7.00 21.27
C ALA A 274 -14.96 -8.45 21.09
N ASP A 275 -15.88 -8.66 20.15
CA ASP A 275 -16.32 -10.02 19.80
C ASP A 275 -15.16 -10.80 19.18
N VAL A 276 -14.41 -10.14 18.30
CA VAL A 276 -13.22 -10.71 17.64
C VAL A 276 -12.08 -9.69 17.59
N VAL A 277 -10.87 -10.14 17.91
CA VAL A 277 -9.64 -9.38 17.65
C VAL A 277 -8.87 -10.01 16.49
N VAL A 278 -8.65 -9.24 15.42
CA VAL A 278 -7.84 -9.65 14.26
C VAL A 278 -6.45 -9.03 14.36
N ILE A 279 -5.40 -9.85 14.30
CA ILE A 279 -4.01 -9.40 14.47
C ILE A 279 -3.29 -9.52 13.14
N GLY A 280 -2.81 -8.38 12.63
CA GLY A 280 -2.25 -8.19 11.30
C GLY A 280 -3.23 -7.49 10.38
N ALA A 281 -2.86 -6.33 9.83
CA ALA A 281 -3.62 -5.58 8.82
C ALA A 281 -3.03 -5.73 7.41
N GLY A 282 -2.53 -6.93 7.10
CA GLY A 282 -2.21 -7.37 5.75
C GLY A 282 -3.43 -7.97 5.03
N LEU A 283 -3.19 -8.62 3.90
CA LEU A 283 -4.24 -9.15 3.01
C LEU A 283 -5.26 -10.07 3.70
N PHE A 284 -4.82 -11.08 4.45
CA PHE A 284 -5.74 -11.96 5.17
C PHE A 284 -6.49 -11.23 6.28
N GLY A 285 -5.79 -10.45 7.10
CA GLY A 285 -6.40 -9.80 8.25
C GLY A 285 -7.45 -8.77 7.88
N THR A 286 -7.22 -7.93 6.87
CA THR A 286 -8.22 -6.94 6.44
C THR A 286 -9.42 -7.59 5.75
N SER A 287 -9.20 -8.64 4.94
CA SER A 287 -10.28 -9.44 4.35
C SER A 287 -11.18 -10.08 5.41
N VAL A 288 -10.57 -10.73 6.42
CA VAL A 288 -11.30 -11.34 7.54
C VAL A 288 -12.03 -10.29 8.38
N ALA A 289 -11.37 -9.18 8.72
CA ALA A 289 -11.99 -8.11 9.49
C ALA A 289 -13.20 -7.50 8.77
N PHE A 290 -13.11 -7.30 7.46
CA PHE A 290 -14.23 -6.84 6.64
C PHE A 290 -15.41 -7.82 6.68
N LYS A 291 -15.17 -9.12 6.45
CA LYS A 291 -16.26 -10.12 6.44
C LYS A 291 -16.89 -10.33 7.81
N LEU A 292 -16.10 -10.27 8.88
CA LEU A 292 -16.62 -10.30 10.26
C LEU A 292 -17.47 -9.06 10.59
N ALA A 293 -17.00 -7.86 10.23
CA ALA A 293 -17.76 -6.63 10.44
C ALA A 293 -19.04 -6.60 9.59
N GLN A 294 -18.99 -7.11 8.36
CA GLN A 294 -20.16 -7.29 7.49
C GLN A 294 -21.18 -8.27 8.09
N GLY A 295 -20.72 -9.28 8.82
CA GLY A 295 -21.55 -10.18 9.63
C GLY A 295 -22.10 -9.56 10.92
N GLY A 296 -21.75 -8.30 11.23
CA GLY A 296 -22.24 -7.56 12.40
C GLY A 296 -21.43 -7.77 13.69
N ALA A 297 -20.26 -8.42 13.62
CA ALA A 297 -19.40 -8.59 14.79
C ALA A 297 -18.69 -7.28 15.18
N SER A 298 -18.50 -7.05 16.48
CA SER A 298 -17.61 -6.01 16.99
C SER A 298 -16.15 -6.45 16.79
N VAL A 299 -15.49 -5.87 15.79
CA VAL A 299 -14.12 -6.24 15.40
C VAL A 299 -13.13 -5.17 15.83
N VAL A 300 -12.01 -5.61 16.43
CA VAL A 300 -10.80 -4.79 16.57
C VAL A 300 -9.72 -5.40 15.68
N ILE A 301 -9.21 -4.64 14.71
CA ILE A 301 -8.04 -5.02 13.91
C ILE A 301 -6.81 -4.26 14.40
N ILE A 302 -5.73 -4.99 14.64
CA ILE A 302 -4.49 -4.47 15.24
C ILE A 302 -3.31 -4.80 14.34
N ASP A 303 -2.47 -3.82 14.04
CA ASP A 303 -1.21 -4.02 13.33
C ASP A 303 -0.06 -3.25 14.00
N LYS A 304 1.13 -3.86 14.08
CA LYS A 304 2.28 -3.25 14.76
C LYS A 304 2.83 -2.00 14.03
N ARG A 305 2.69 -1.94 12.69
CA ARG A 305 3.28 -0.88 11.84
C ARG A 305 2.24 -0.22 10.92
N GLY A 306 1.00 -0.70 10.94
CA GLY A 306 -0.10 -0.15 10.16
C GLY A 306 -0.47 -1.02 8.97
N VAL A 307 -1.50 -0.59 8.24
CA VAL A 307 -2.08 -1.34 7.12
C VAL A 307 -1.06 -1.66 6.04
N CYS A 308 -1.09 -2.91 5.54
CA CYS A 308 -0.22 -3.39 4.47
C CYS A 308 1.29 -3.19 4.74
N SER A 309 1.73 -3.16 6.01
CA SER A 309 3.13 -2.87 6.37
C SER A 309 4.03 -4.10 6.47
N GLY A 310 3.46 -5.30 6.48
CA GLY A 310 4.19 -6.57 6.46
C GLY A 310 4.54 -7.03 5.04
N ASP A 311 4.61 -8.35 4.84
CA ASP A 311 4.95 -8.96 3.54
C ASP A 311 3.86 -8.78 2.45
N SER A 312 2.71 -8.19 2.80
CA SER A 312 1.75 -7.70 1.81
C SER A 312 2.27 -6.47 1.03
N LYS A 313 3.21 -5.69 1.58
CA LYS A 313 3.80 -4.50 0.93
C LYS A 313 4.55 -4.85 -0.37
N PRO A 314 5.54 -5.75 -0.38
CA PRO A 314 6.24 -6.15 -1.62
C PRO A 314 5.48 -7.22 -2.41
N CYS A 315 4.16 -7.35 -2.25
CA CYS A 315 3.40 -8.41 -2.90
C CYS A 315 3.40 -8.23 -4.42
N PHE A 316 3.76 -9.29 -5.15
CA PHE A 316 3.81 -9.27 -6.62
C PHE A 316 2.44 -9.05 -7.29
N GLY A 317 1.33 -9.31 -6.59
CA GLY A 317 -0.02 -9.02 -7.09
C GLY A 317 -0.57 -9.97 -8.16
N MET A 318 0.10 -11.09 -8.45
CA MET A 318 -0.32 -12.04 -9.49
C MET A 318 -1.55 -12.87 -9.09
N LEU A 319 -2.44 -13.04 -10.05
CA LEU A 319 -3.66 -13.82 -9.97
C LEU A 319 -3.59 -15.03 -10.92
N ARG A 320 -3.71 -16.23 -10.34
CA ARG A 320 -3.77 -17.52 -11.03
C ARG A 320 -4.64 -18.49 -10.24
N ARG A 321 -5.25 -19.47 -10.90
CA ARG A 321 -6.00 -20.58 -10.29
C ARG A 321 -5.30 -21.93 -10.47
N HIS A 322 -4.18 -21.95 -11.20
CA HIS A 322 -3.39 -23.14 -11.53
C HIS A 322 -2.73 -23.76 -10.30
N TYR A 323 -3.51 -24.48 -9.49
CA TYR A 323 -3.07 -25.14 -8.27
C TYR A 323 -3.24 -26.65 -8.37
N SER A 324 -2.40 -27.37 -7.63
CA SER A 324 -2.30 -28.83 -7.65
C SER A 324 -3.32 -29.55 -6.77
N ASN A 325 -4.16 -28.80 -6.05
CA ASN A 325 -5.20 -29.33 -5.17
C ASN A 325 -6.49 -28.50 -5.28
N GLU A 326 -7.62 -29.17 -5.07
CA GLU A 326 -8.94 -28.61 -5.31
C GLU A 326 -9.26 -27.44 -4.38
N VAL A 327 -8.95 -27.57 -3.09
CA VAL A 327 -9.28 -26.54 -2.08
C VAL A 327 -8.61 -25.21 -2.40
N THR A 328 -7.30 -25.20 -2.69
CA THR A 328 -6.56 -23.97 -3.02
C THR A 328 -7.00 -23.43 -4.38
N ALA A 329 -7.28 -24.30 -5.36
CA ALA A 329 -7.81 -23.87 -6.66
C ALA A 329 -9.18 -23.19 -6.54
N ARG A 330 -10.10 -23.73 -5.73
CA ARG A 330 -11.43 -23.15 -5.46
C ARG A 330 -11.34 -21.84 -4.69
N LEU A 331 -10.45 -21.74 -3.69
CA LEU A 331 -10.18 -20.48 -2.99
C LEU A 331 -9.66 -19.40 -3.94
N ALA A 332 -8.75 -19.75 -4.85
CA ALA A 332 -8.24 -18.82 -5.86
C ALA A 332 -9.32 -18.42 -6.86
N GLN A 333 -10.18 -19.36 -7.29
CA GLN A 333 -11.30 -19.08 -8.19
C GLN A 333 -12.26 -18.07 -7.56
N ARG A 334 -12.77 -18.35 -6.35
CA ARG A 334 -13.67 -17.42 -5.63
C ARG A 334 -12.98 -16.09 -5.34
N GLY A 335 -11.69 -16.12 -4.98
CA GLY A 335 -10.93 -14.91 -4.72
C GLY A 335 -10.81 -13.99 -5.93
N ILE A 336 -10.52 -14.56 -7.11
CA ILE A 336 -10.47 -13.79 -8.36
C ILE A 336 -11.86 -13.30 -8.78
N GLU A 337 -12.92 -14.08 -8.59
CA GLU A 337 -14.29 -13.60 -8.81
C GLU A 337 -14.63 -12.38 -7.96
N ILE A 338 -14.21 -12.38 -6.68
CA ILE A 338 -14.40 -11.21 -5.81
C ILE A 338 -13.62 -10.00 -6.32
N LEU A 339 -12.36 -10.19 -6.72
CA LEU A 339 -11.51 -9.12 -7.26
C LEU A 339 -12.07 -8.55 -8.57
N LYS A 340 -12.66 -9.38 -9.44
CA LYS A 340 -13.33 -8.99 -10.69
C LYS A 340 -14.61 -8.18 -10.44
N HIS A 341 -15.36 -8.53 -9.40
CA HIS A 341 -16.67 -7.94 -9.09
C HIS A 341 -16.64 -7.06 -7.82
N TRP A 342 -15.57 -6.28 -7.67
CA TRP A 342 -15.24 -5.54 -6.46
C TRP A 342 -16.37 -4.64 -5.95
N ASP A 343 -17.02 -3.88 -6.84
CA ASP A 343 -18.12 -2.97 -6.47
C ASP A 343 -19.30 -3.71 -5.82
N ARG A 344 -19.62 -4.92 -6.30
CA ARG A 344 -20.70 -5.73 -5.75
C ARG A 344 -20.30 -6.37 -4.42
N GLU A 345 -19.08 -6.86 -4.34
CA GLU A 345 -18.63 -7.73 -3.24
C GLU A 345 -18.10 -6.93 -2.03
N VAL A 346 -17.52 -5.74 -2.28
CA VAL A 346 -16.90 -4.88 -1.26
C VAL A 346 -17.53 -3.49 -1.24
N GLY A 347 -17.83 -2.90 -2.41
CA GLY A 347 -18.51 -1.61 -2.52
C GLY A 347 -17.71 -0.38 -2.06
N VAL A 348 -16.43 -0.57 -1.70
CA VAL A 348 -15.52 0.49 -1.27
C VAL A 348 -14.20 0.34 -2.01
N GLY A 349 -13.71 1.42 -2.60
CA GLY A 349 -12.44 1.45 -3.31
C GLY A 349 -12.44 0.60 -4.59
N ASP A 350 -11.28 0.07 -4.95
CA ASP A 350 -11.04 -0.65 -6.21
C ASP A 350 -10.01 -1.77 -5.97
N SER A 351 -10.21 -2.94 -6.57
CA SER A 351 -9.23 -4.04 -6.50
C SER A 351 -7.98 -3.78 -7.35
N GLY A 352 -8.10 -2.93 -8.37
CA GLY A 352 -7.07 -2.74 -9.38
C GLY A 352 -6.85 -3.97 -10.25
N TYR A 353 -7.85 -4.84 -10.38
CA TYR A 353 -7.81 -6.03 -11.23
C TYR A 353 -7.56 -5.68 -12.70
N VAL A 354 -6.64 -6.40 -13.34
CA VAL A 354 -6.36 -6.33 -14.76
C VAL A 354 -6.25 -7.75 -15.32
N ALA A 355 -7.13 -8.07 -16.27
CA ALA A 355 -7.20 -9.35 -16.95
C ALA A 355 -6.14 -9.45 -18.07
N THR A 356 -4.86 -9.58 -17.69
CA THR A 356 -3.79 -9.86 -18.65
C THR A 356 -3.78 -11.32 -19.10
N GLY A 357 -4.49 -12.21 -18.40
CA GLY A 357 -4.32 -13.64 -18.50
C GLY A 357 -3.06 -14.12 -17.77
N TYR A 358 -3.06 -15.39 -17.40
CA TYR A 358 -1.93 -16.06 -16.77
C TYR A 358 -1.42 -17.18 -17.67
N LEU A 359 -0.12 -17.19 -17.96
CA LEU A 359 0.55 -18.19 -18.75
C LEU A 359 1.63 -18.88 -17.90
N LEU A 360 1.53 -20.19 -17.73
CA LEU A 360 2.58 -21.04 -17.17
C LEU A 360 3.28 -21.78 -18.32
N THR A 361 4.60 -21.67 -18.45
CA THR A 361 5.39 -22.46 -19.43
C THR A 361 6.23 -23.53 -18.73
N VAL A 362 6.34 -24.70 -19.33
CA VAL A 362 7.02 -25.86 -18.74
C VAL A 362 8.00 -26.54 -19.72
N PRO A 363 9.10 -27.13 -19.22
CA PRO A 363 9.96 -28.00 -20.01
C PRO A 363 9.30 -29.38 -20.25
N GLU A 364 9.91 -30.19 -21.13
CA GLU A 364 9.40 -31.50 -21.56
C GLU A 364 9.04 -32.42 -20.37
N GLU A 365 9.90 -32.46 -19.35
CA GLU A 365 9.72 -33.29 -18.14
C GLU A 365 8.48 -32.97 -17.30
N HIS A 366 7.83 -31.83 -17.54
CA HIS A 366 6.64 -31.39 -16.82
C HIS A 366 5.37 -31.36 -17.67
N VAL A 367 5.43 -31.76 -18.94
CA VAL A 367 4.27 -31.74 -19.85
C VAL A 367 3.15 -32.67 -19.38
N GLU A 368 3.49 -33.89 -18.93
CA GLU A 368 2.48 -34.84 -18.44
C GLU A 368 1.78 -34.32 -17.17
N ALA A 369 2.58 -33.79 -16.22
CA ALA A 369 2.05 -33.19 -14.99
C ALA A 369 1.17 -31.96 -15.29
N LEU A 370 1.58 -31.12 -16.24
CA LEU A 370 0.81 -29.98 -16.72
C LEU A 370 -0.55 -30.40 -17.28
N ARG A 371 -0.57 -31.38 -18.20
CA ARG A 371 -1.81 -31.88 -18.82
C ARG A 371 -2.74 -32.49 -17.79
N ALA A 372 -2.21 -33.27 -16.85
CA ALA A 372 -2.99 -33.84 -15.75
C ALA A 372 -3.57 -32.75 -14.84
N ASN A 373 -2.80 -31.70 -14.53
CA ASN A 373 -3.28 -30.61 -13.69
C ASN A 373 -4.34 -29.76 -14.38
N VAL A 374 -4.15 -29.42 -15.67
CA VAL A 374 -5.16 -28.71 -16.46
C VAL A 374 -6.47 -29.51 -16.51
N ALA A 375 -6.40 -30.83 -16.75
CA ALA A 375 -7.59 -31.68 -16.75
C ALA A 375 -8.33 -31.66 -15.40
N ALA A 376 -7.60 -31.71 -14.28
CA ALA A 376 -8.19 -31.62 -12.94
C ALA A 376 -8.86 -30.25 -12.70
N LEU A 377 -8.17 -29.15 -13.04
CA LEU A 377 -8.70 -27.79 -12.93
C LEU A 377 -9.98 -27.61 -13.77
N THR A 378 -9.99 -28.10 -15.00
CA THR A 378 -11.19 -28.08 -15.86
C THR A 378 -12.33 -28.88 -15.24
N ALA A 379 -12.05 -30.06 -14.65
CA ALA A 379 -13.06 -30.86 -13.96
C ALA A 379 -13.65 -30.14 -12.73
N TRP A 380 -12.87 -29.27 -12.07
CA TRP A 380 -13.34 -28.42 -10.97
C TRP A 380 -14.09 -27.16 -11.43
N GLY A 381 -14.20 -26.94 -12.74
CA GLY A 381 -14.90 -25.79 -13.33
C GLY A 381 -14.01 -24.55 -13.51
N ILE A 382 -12.69 -24.71 -13.53
CA ILE A 382 -11.74 -23.63 -13.80
C ILE A 382 -11.39 -23.62 -15.29
N GLU A 383 -11.61 -22.47 -15.94
CA GLU A 383 -11.21 -22.25 -17.33
C GLU A 383 -9.68 -22.13 -17.44
N THR A 384 -9.06 -23.13 -18.04
CA THR A 384 -7.64 -23.23 -18.32
C THR A 384 -7.42 -24.12 -19.54
N HIS A 385 -6.40 -23.81 -20.34
CA HIS A 385 -6.12 -24.51 -21.60
C HIS A 385 -4.66 -24.93 -21.65
N VAL A 386 -4.40 -26.16 -22.12
CA VAL A 386 -3.05 -26.53 -22.57
C VAL A 386 -2.78 -25.79 -23.86
N VAL A 387 -1.61 -25.16 -23.97
CA VAL A 387 -1.15 -24.41 -25.14
C VAL A 387 0.22 -24.92 -25.57
N GLU A 388 0.40 -25.03 -26.88
CA GLU A 388 1.65 -25.47 -27.50
C GLU A 388 2.50 -24.25 -27.92
N PRO A 389 3.81 -24.40 -28.21
CA PRO A 389 4.71 -23.26 -28.48
C PRO A 389 4.20 -22.23 -29.51
N PRO A 390 3.57 -22.60 -30.65
CA PRO A 390 3.00 -21.62 -31.58
C PRO A 390 1.89 -20.75 -30.96
N GLU A 391 1.07 -21.33 -30.08
CA GLU A 391 0.00 -20.61 -29.38
C GLU A 391 0.59 -19.70 -28.29
N ILE A 392 1.61 -20.18 -27.58
CA ILE A 392 2.37 -19.40 -26.60
C ILE A 392 2.98 -18.15 -27.26
N ALA A 393 3.61 -18.29 -28.43
CA ALA A 393 4.15 -17.17 -29.19
C ALA A 393 3.08 -16.14 -29.60
N GLY A 394 1.83 -16.59 -29.83
CA GLY A 394 0.70 -15.69 -30.06
C GLY A 394 0.23 -14.96 -28.79
N LEU A 395 0.28 -15.65 -27.65
CA LEU A 395 -0.16 -15.10 -26.36
C LEU A 395 0.83 -14.06 -25.79
N GLU A 396 2.12 -14.39 -25.78
CA GLU A 396 3.21 -13.51 -25.33
C GLU A 396 4.37 -13.53 -26.34
N PRO A 397 4.33 -12.67 -27.38
CA PRO A 397 5.33 -12.66 -28.44
C PRO A 397 6.75 -12.29 -28.01
N LEU A 398 6.92 -11.70 -26.83
CA LEU A 398 8.23 -11.28 -26.33
C LEU A 398 8.99 -12.42 -25.67
N LEU A 399 8.29 -13.50 -25.28
CA LEU A 399 8.88 -14.65 -24.60
C LEU A 399 9.63 -15.53 -25.60
N ARG A 400 10.92 -15.79 -25.31
CA ARG A 400 11.69 -16.81 -26.02
C ARG A 400 11.29 -18.19 -25.54
N LEU A 401 11.07 -19.09 -26.50
CA LEU A 401 10.50 -20.42 -26.26
C LEU A 401 11.55 -21.54 -26.27
N ASP A 402 12.84 -21.20 -26.29
CA ASP A 402 13.93 -22.16 -26.14
C ASP A 402 13.69 -23.02 -24.88
N GLY A 403 13.62 -24.35 -25.02
CA GLY A 403 13.34 -25.27 -23.91
C GLY A 403 11.89 -25.33 -23.40
N VAL A 404 10.96 -24.55 -23.97
CA VAL A 404 9.53 -24.64 -23.65
C VAL A 404 8.87 -25.73 -24.47
N ALA A 405 8.32 -26.74 -23.80
CA ALA A 405 7.62 -27.84 -24.45
C ALA A 405 6.10 -27.60 -24.53
N ALA A 406 5.50 -27.05 -23.48
CA ALA A 406 4.08 -26.71 -23.44
C ALA A 406 3.79 -25.62 -22.40
N GLY A 407 2.53 -25.18 -22.32
CA GLY A 407 2.08 -24.27 -21.28
C GLY A 407 0.61 -24.45 -20.88
N ALA A 408 0.21 -23.81 -19.79
CA ALA A 408 -1.18 -23.64 -19.39
C ALA A 408 -1.56 -22.17 -19.42
N TYR A 409 -2.70 -21.86 -20.03
CA TYR A 409 -3.22 -20.51 -20.16
C TYR A 409 -4.58 -20.36 -19.47
N GLU A 410 -4.68 -19.38 -18.57
CA GLU A 410 -5.92 -18.94 -17.93
C GLU A 410 -6.30 -17.53 -18.40
N PRO A 411 -7.45 -17.32 -19.07
CA PRO A 411 -7.83 -16.01 -19.58
C PRO A 411 -8.16 -14.99 -18.48
N ASP A 412 -8.79 -15.44 -17.40
CA ASP A 412 -9.17 -14.60 -16.26
C ASP A 412 -8.01 -14.31 -15.27
N GLY A 413 -6.84 -14.91 -15.51
CA GLY A 413 -5.63 -14.62 -14.74
C GLY A 413 -5.13 -13.19 -14.96
N GLY A 414 -4.10 -12.82 -14.23
CA GLY A 414 -3.42 -11.54 -14.43
C GLY A 414 -2.90 -10.96 -13.13
N PHE A 415 -3.32 -9.74 -12.79
CA PHE A 415 -2.91 -9.12 -11.53
C PHE A 415 -3.98 -8.22 -10.92
N ALA A 416 -3.82 -7.94 -9.62
CA ALA A 416 -4.56 -6.91 -8.90
C ALA A 416 -3.60 -6.17 -7.96
N ASP A 417 -4.06 -5.06 -7.39
CA ASP A 417 -3.24 -4.19 -6.56
C ASP A 417 -3.36 -4.55 -5.07
N PRO A 418 -2.31 -5.11 -4.45
CA PRO A 418 -2.38 -5.55 -3.06
C PRO A 418 -2.59 -4.38 -2.09
N HIS A 419 -2.11 -3.17 -2.39
CA HIS A 419 -2.29 -2.00 -1.55
C HIS A 419 -3.74 -1.52 -1.61
N LYS A 420 -4.28 -1.34 -2.82
CA LYS A 420 -5.67 -0.89 -2.98
C LYS A 420 -6.65 -1.88 -2.34
N VAL A 421 -6.45 -3.18 -2.59
CA VAL A 421 -7.27 -4.26 -2.02
C VAL A 421 -7.25 -4.20 -0.48
N THR A 422 -6.06 -4.16 0.12
CA THR A 422 -5.91 -4.16 1.59
C THR A 422 -6.50 -2.89 2.23
N LEU A 423 -6.24 -1.72 1.65
CA LEU A 423 -6.76 -0.44 2.13
C LEU A 423 -8.28 -0.36 2.00
N SER A 424 -8.83 -0.87 0.90
CA SER A 424 -10.26 -0.87 0.62
C SER A 424 -11.03 -1.76 1.59
N TRP A 425 -10.53 -2.97 1.90
CA TRP A 425 -11.13 -3.80 2.93
C TRP A 425 -11.04 -3.19 4.32
N LEU A 426 -9.91 -2.58 4.68
CA LEU A 426 -9.79 -1.90 5.97
C LEU A 426 -10.78 -0.73 6.09
N ALA A 427 -10.92 0.06 5.02
CA ALA A 427 -11.90 1.15 4.95
C ALA A 427 -13.34 0.63 5.03
N ALA A 428 -13.66 -0.45 4.32
CA ALA A 428 -14.98 -1.08 4.36
C ALA A 428 -15.30 -1.62 5.77
N ALA A 429 -14.35 -2.30 6.41
CA ALA A 429 -14.48 -2.77 7.79
C ALA A 429 -14.72 -1.60 8.76
N ALA A 430 -13.98 -0.50 8.60
CA ALA A 430 -14.15 0.70 9.44
C ALA A 430 -15.52 1.39 9.23
N GLN A 431 -16.03 1.45 8.00
CA GLN A 431 -17.39 1.96 7.73
C GLN A 431 -18.47 1.12 8.39
N LEU A 432 -18.20 -0.17 8.58
CA LEU A 432 -19.06 -1.13 9.29
C LEU A 432 -18.82 -1.14 10.82
N GLY A 433 -17.95 -0.25 11.33
CA GLY A 433 -17.72 -0.06 12.77
C GLY A 433 -16.52 -0.81 13.35
N ALA A 434 -15.69 -1.46 12.53
CA ALA A 434 -14.45 -2.08 13.02
C ALA A 434 -13.49 -1.01 13.55
N SER A 435 -12.87 -1.29 14.71
CA SER A 435 -11.87 -0.42 15.32
C SER A 435 -10.47 -0.76 14.82
N ILE A 436 -9.76 0.22 14.27
CA ILE A 436 -8.38 0.05 13.76
C ILE A 436 -7.40 0.54 14.83
N ARG A 437 -6.38 -0.27 15.12
CA ARG A 437 -5.30 0.11 16.03
C ARG A 437 -3.94 -0.15 15.43
N ILE A 438 -3.04 0.82 15.59
CA ILE A 438 -1.63 0.69 15.23
C ILE A 438 -0.87 0.52 16.54
N GLU A 439 -0.69 -0.73 16.96
CA GLU A 439 -0.01 -1.09 18.20
C GLU A 439 0.55 -2.51 18.14
N THR A 440 1.58 -2.79 18.92
CA THR A 440 2.15 -4.12 19.03
C THR A 440 1.34 -4.97 20.00
N VAL A 441 0.85 -6.11 19.52
CA VAL A 441 0.38 -7.19 20.39
C VAL A 441 1.59 -7.90 20.98
N THR A 442 1.67 -7.97 22.30
CA THR A 442 2.80 -8.60 23.01
C THR A 442 2.54 -10.07 23.33
N ARG A 443 1.28 -10.44 23.58
CA ARG A 443 0.90 -11.80 23.98
C ARG A 443 -0.58 -12.10 23.75
N LEU A 444 -0.86 -13.36 23.43
CA LEU A 444 -2.19 -13.96 23.50
C LEU A 444 -2.40 -14.57 24.88
N ARG A 445 -3.47 -14.18 25.57
CA ARG A 445 -3.82 -14.75 26.88
C ARG A 445 -4.88 -15.83 26.71
N ALA A 446 -4.46 -17.07 26.91
CA ALA A 446 -5.34 -18.23 27.03
C ALA A 446 -5.41 -18.73 28.48
N ASP A 447 -6.58 -19.17 28.92
CA ASP A 447 -6.79 -19.84 30.20
C ASP A 447 -7.47 -21.19 29.95
N ARG A 448 -6.88 -22.27 30.48
CA ARG A 448 -7.32 -23.67 30.28
C ARG A 448 -7.63 -23.99 28.81
N GLY A 449 -6.75 -23.59 27.89
CA GLY A 449 -6.91 -23.86 26.46
C GLY A 449 -7.98 -23.04 25.75
N ARG A 450 -8.35 -21.85 26.27
CA ARG A 450 -9.30 -20.94 25.61
C ARG A 450 -8.81 -19.50 25.64
N ILE A 451 -8.94 -18.78 24.53
CA ILE A 451 -8.65 -17.35 24.44
C ILE A 451 -9.53 -16.53 25.41
N ARG A 452 -8.91 -15.55 26.08
CA ARG A 452 -9.57 -14.62 27.02
C ARG A 452 -9.27 -13.15 26.74
N ALA A 453 -8.08 -12.86 26.24
CA ALA A 453 -7.66 -11.51 25.93
C ALA A 453 -6.46 -11.46 24.99
N VAL A 454 -6.26 -10.30 24.39
CA VAL A 454 -5.04 -9.90 23.68
C VAL A 454 -4.34 -8.82 24.49
N GLU A 455 -3.07 -9.04 24.84
CA GLU A 455 -2.26 -8.10 25.60
C GLU A 455 -1.54 -7.13 24.64
N THR A 456 -1.66 -5.82 24.89
CA THR A 456 -0.99 -4.77 24.11
C THR A 456 -0.33 -3.75 25.04
N GLY A 457 0.47 -2.85 24.45
CA GLY A 457 1.09 -1.74 25.21
C GLY A 457 0.06 -0.76 25.82
N ALA A 458 -1.15 -0.67 25.27
CA ALA A 458 -2.23 0.20 25.76
C ALA A 458 -3.13 -0.48 26.82
N GLY A 459 -2.88 -1.76 27.11
CA GLY A 459 -3.66 -2.59 28.02
C GLY A 459 -4.38 -3.76 27.33
N PRO A 460 -4.93 -4.70 28.10
CA PRO A 460 -5.58 -5.88 27.53
C PRO A 460 -6.91 -5.54 26.85
N ILE A 461 -7.20 -6.26 25.76
CA ILE A 461 -8.50 -6.27 25.10
C ILE A 461 -9.15 -7.62 25.37
N SER A 462 -10.26 -7.63 26.10
CA SER A 462 -10.98 -8.88 26.40
C SER A 462 -11.71 -9.38 25.16
N THR A 463 -11.50 -10.66 24.82
CA THR A 463 -12.19 -11.32 23.71
C THR A 463 -12.16 -12.84 23.92
N GLY A 464 -13.16 -13.53 23.41
CA GLY A 464 -13.16 -14.99 23.31
C GLY A 464 -12.57 -15.52 22.00
N VAL A 465 -12.34 -14.64 21.01
CA VAL A 465 -11.94 -15.03 19.65
C VAL A 465 -10.82 -14.13 19.14
N VAL A 466 -9.74 -14.74 18.67
CA VAL A 466 -8.61 -14.08 18.03
C VAL A 466 -8.36 -14.70 16.67
N VAL A 467 -8.18 -13.86 15.64
CA VAL A 467 -7.65 -14.28 14.34
C VAL A 467 -6.18 -13.86 14.26
N ASN A 468 -5.27 -14.83 14.27
CA ASN A 468 -3.87 -14.62 14.00
C ASN A 468 -3.65 -14.60 12.47
N ALA A 469 -3.55 -13.40 11.93
CA ALA A 469 -3.20 -13.11 10.53
C ALA A 469 -1.86 -12.34 10.44
N ALA A 470 -0.97 -12.56 11.42
CA ALA A 470 0.26 -11.81 11.59
C ALA A 470 1.42 -12.27 10.67
N GLY A 471 1.13 -13.07 9.63
CA GLY A 471 2.11 -13.55 8.65
C GLY A 471 3.36 -14.13 9.31
N ALA A 472 4.53 -13.60 8.95
CA ALA A 472 5.82 -14.06 9.46
C ALA A 472 5.99 -13.97 10.99
N TRP A 473 5.22 -13.12 11.70
CA TRP A 473 5.23 -13.03 13.17
C TRP A 473 4.23 -13.97 13.85
N ALA A 474 3.41 -14.69 13.08
CA ALA A 474 2.32 -15.51 13.61
C ALA A 474 2.82 -16.64 14.52
N ARG A 475 3.99 -17.22 14.21
CA ARG A 475 4.61 -18.28 15.03
C ARG A 475 4.93 -17.81 16.44
N GLN A 476 5.61 -16.67 16.57
CA GLN A 476 5.98 -16.10 17.86
C GLN A 476 4.72 -15.78 18.68
N LEU A 477 3.71 -15.20 18.03
CA LEU A 477 2.46 -14.82 18.69
C LEU A 477 1.65 -16.03 19.16
N ALA A 478 1.52 -17.06 18.32
CA ALA A 478 0.84 -18.32 18.65
C ALA A 478 1.55 -19.06 19.81
N GLY A 479 2.88 -19.05 19.83
CA GLY A 479 3.68 -19.65 20.90
C GLY A 479 3.38 -19.06 22.28
N SER A 480 2.98 -17.79 22.35
CA SER A 480 2.61 -17.14 23.62
C SER A 480 1.31 -17.67 24.26
N ALA A 481 0.47 -18.35 23.46
CA ALA A 481 -0.71 -19.11 23.88
C ALA A 481 -0.45 -20.64 23.97
N GLY A 482 0.79 -21.09 23.75
CA GLY A 482 1.16 -22.50 23.79
C GLY A 482 0.94 -23.29 22.49
N VAL A 483 0.74 -22.61 21.36
CA VAL A 483 0.60 -23.24 20.03
C VAL A 483 1.91 -23.10 19.26
N ASP A 484 2.53 -24.23 18.89
CA ASP A 484 3.67 -24.24 17.98
C ASP A 484 3.20 -24.37 16.52
N LEU A 485 3.76 -23.54 15.65
CA LEU A 485 3.41 -23.50 14.23
C LEU A 485 4.65 -23.88 13.40
N PRO A 486 4.53 -24.83 12.43
CA PRO A 486 5.65 -25.31 11.63
C PRO A 486 6.00 -24.35 10.48
N ILE A 487 6.06 -23.06 10.79
CA ILE A 487 6.32 -21.98 9.84
C ILE A 487 7.83 -21.73 9.77
N ALA A 488 8.34 -21.68 8.54
CA ALA A 488 9.66 -21.20 8.18
C ALA A 488 9.55 -19.96 7.30
N LEU A 489 10.59 -19.14 7.28
CA LEU A 489 10.64 -17.91 6.50
C LEU A 489 11.68 -18.01 5.39
N ARG A 490 11.26 -17.65 4.19
CA ARG A 490 12.15 -17.53 3.02
C ARG A 490 12.06 -16.12 2.45
N ARG A 491 13.20 -15.45 2.28
CA ARG A 491 13.28 -14.15 1.62
C ARG A 491 12.99 -14.29 0.12
N ILE A 492 12.15 -13.40 -0.39
CA ILE A 492 11.77 -13.27 -1.80
C ILE A 492 11.95 -11.81 -2.20
N GLN A 493 12.45 -11.59 -3.41
CA GLN A 493 12.74 -10.28 -3.96
C GLN A 493 11.88 -10.05 -5.20
N VAL A 494 11.47 -8.81 -5.43
CA VAL A 494 10.68 -8.38 -6.59
C VAL A 494 11.42 -7.20 -7.22
N ALA A 495 11.79 -7.33 -8.48
CA ALA A 495 12.36 -6.26 -9.27
C ALA A 495 11.25 -5.45 -9.95
N GLU A 496 11.43 -4.13 -10.01
CA GLU A 496 10.62 -3.21 -10.79
C GLU A 496 11.44 -2.64 -11.94
N LEU A 497 10.91 -2.79 -13.14
CA LEU A 497 11.57 -2.45 -14.40
C LEU A 497 10.67 -1.51 -15.19
N ARG A 498 11.25 -0.61 -15.99
CA ARG A 498 10.50 0.20 -16.95
C ARG A 498 11.04 -0.03 -18.34
N GLN A 499 10.13 -0.37 -19.24
CA GLN A 499 10.45 -0.44 -20.65
C GLN A 499 10.03 0.87 -21.34
N PRO A 500 10.90 1.48 -22.17
CA PRO A 500 10.51 2.63 -22.98
C PRO A 500 9.21 2.39 -23.75
N ALA A 501 8.33 3.39 -23.78
CA ALA A 501 6.97 3.26 -24.32
C ALA A 501 6.93 2.97 -25.84
N ASP A 502 8.01 3.27 -26.55
CA ASP A 502 8.21 2.99 -27.98
C ASP A 502 8.63 1.53 -28.25
N ARG A 503 8.96 0.76 -27.21
CA ARG A 503 9.29 -0.67 -27.31
C ARG A 503 8.10 -1.57 -26.96
N PRO A 504 8.06 -2.81 -27.48
CA PRO A 504 6.98 -3.75 -27.22
C PRO A 504 6.81 -4.09 -25.73
N GLN A 505 5.61 -3.85 -25.19
CA GLN A 505 5.28 -4.11 -23.79
C GLN A 505 4.80 -5.54 -23.56
N LEU A 506 5.07 -6.09 -22.37
CA LEU A 506 4.48 -7.35 -21.92
C LEU A 506 2.96 -7.31 -21.98
N ARG A 507 2.36 -8.40 -22.45
CA ARG A 507 0.91 -8.57 -22.58
C ARG A 507 0.35 -9.45 -21.49
N ARG A 508 1.12 -10.46 -21.07
CA ARG A 508 0.67 -11.53 -20.16
C ARG A 508 1.42 -11.48 -18.85
N THR A 509 0.76 -12.00 -17.81
CA THR A 509 1.47 -12.45 -16.62
C THR A 509 2.00 -13.85 -16.90
N VAL A 510 3.32 -14.02 -16.82
CA VAL A 510 4.00 -15.26 -17.19
C VAL A 510 4.71 -15.84 -15.97
N SER A 511 4.54 -17.15 -15.75
CA SER A 511 5.41 -17.96 -14.92
C SER A 511 6.13 -18.94 -15.82
N ASP A 512 7.45 -18.83 -15.88
CA ASP A 512 8.29 -19.67 -16.68
C ASP A 512 9.07 -20.66 -15.79
N MET A 513 8.80 -21.94 -15.97
CA MET A 513 9.49 -23.00 -15.23
C MET A 513 10.85 -23.37 -15.84
N VAL A 514 11.17 -22.90 -17.06
CA VAL A 514 12.45 -23.23 -17.70
C VAL A 514 13.61 -22.45 -17.07
N ASN A 515 13.42 -21.14 -16.82
CA ASN A 515 14.45 -20.26 -16.26
C ASN A 515 14.01 -19.54 -14.98
N ASP A 516 13.01 -20.10 -14.29
CA ASP A 516 12.65 -19.68 -12.95
C ASP A 516 12.21 -18.22 -12.83
N LEU A 517 11.60 -17.71 -13.91
CA LEU A 517 11.14 -16.33 -14.06
C LEU A 517 9.63 -16.22 -13.84
N VAL A 518 9.20 -15.25 -13.05
CA VAL A 518 7.81 -14.78 -13.04
C VAL A 518 7.80 -13.32 -13.40
N VAL A 519 7.05 -12.93 -14.42
CA VAL A 519 6.98 -11.55 -14.88
C VAL A 519 5.54 -11.13 -15.12
N ARG A 520 5.24 -9.86 -14.91
CA ARG A 520 3.97 -9.27 -15.34
C ARG A 520 4.14 -7.82 -15.78
N PRO A 521 3.30 -7.32 -16.67
CA PRO A 521 3.15 -5.88 -16.84
C PRO A 521 2.60 -5.25 -15.56
N ASP A 522 2.92 -3.98 -15.37
CA ASP A 522 2.38 -3.11 -14.33
C ASP A 522 2.06 -1.71 -14.90
N ARG A 523 1.62 -0.79 -14.04
CA ARG A 523 1.12 0.52 -14.48
C ARG A 523 2.21 1.38 -15.11
N ALA A 524 1.80 2.34 -15.94
CA ALA A 524 2.70 3.33 -16.56
C ALA A 524 3.87 2.71 -17.37
N GLY A 525 3.67 1.53 -17.95
CA GLY A 525 4.70 0.85 -18.76
C GLY A 525 5.83 0.22 -17.94
N SER A 526 5.64 0.05 -16.62
CA SER A 526 6.55 -0.77 -15.82
C SER A 526 6.18 -2.25 -15.90
N ALA A 527 7.09 -3.09 -15.43
CA ALA A 527 6.92 -4.52 -15.27
C ALA A 527 7.53 -4.95 -13.94
N LEU A 528 6.94 -5.96 -13.32
CA LEU A 528 7.53 -6.61 -12.16
C LEU A 528 8.11 -7.95 -12.57
N ALA A 529 9.28 -8.28 -12.03
CA ALA A 529 9.95 -9.56 -12.24
C ALA A 529 10.39 -10.21 -10.92
N VAL A 530 10.24 -11.53 -10.84
CA VAL A 530 10.78 -12.38 -9.78
C VAL A 530 11.61 -13.47 -10.43
N VAL A 531 12.84 -13.66 -9.97
CA VAL A 531 13.71 -14.77 -10.39
C VAL A 531 14.05 -15.61 -9.17
N TYR A 532 13.85 -16.92 -9.23
CA TYR A 532 14.17 -17.81 -8.11
C TYR A 532 15.62 -18.30 -8.18
N ASP A 533 16.58 -17.38 -8.09
CA ASP A 533 18.02 -17.67 -8.21
C ASP A 533 18.58 -18.45 -7.00
N GLN A 534 18.32 -17.98 -5.78
CA GLN A 534 18.85 -18.60 -4.56
C GLN A 534 17.81 -18.70 -3.44
N GLU A 535 17.95 -19.76 -2.63
CA GLU A 535 17.18 -19.91 -1.40
C GLU A 535 17.83 -19.14 -0.25
N GLN A 536 17.12 -18.14 0.27
CA GLN A 536 17.58 -17.34 1.41
C GLN A 536 16.59 -17.53 2.56
N TYR A 537 16.98 -18.31 3.56
CA TYR A 537 16.19 -18.52 4.77
C TYR A 537 16.52 -17.47 5.82
N VAL A 538 15.49 -16.99 6.52
CA VAL A 538 15.66 -16.04 7.63
C VAL A 538 15.03 -16.63 8.89
N ALA A 539 15.67 -16.43 10.04
CA ALA A 539 15.17 -16.95 11.31
C ALA A 539 14.06 -16.06 11.88
N ASP A 540 14.25 -14.74 11.80
CA ASP A 540 13.28 -13.72 12.18
C ASP A 540 12.95 -12.85 10.97
N ARG A 541 11.70 -12.40 10.89
CA ARG A 541 11.26 -11.47 9.84
C ARG A 541 11.92 -10.11 9.98
N ASP A 542 12.11 -9.63 11.20
CA ASP A 542 12.64 -8.29 11.44
C ASP A 542 14.14 -8.19 11.03
N ASP A 543 14.83 -9.33 10.86
CA ASP A 543 16.19 -9.42 10.32
C ASP A 543 16.26 -9.44 8.78
N CYS A 544 15.12 -9.58 8.10
CA CYS A 544 15.06 -9.66 6.63
C CYS A 544 15.17 -8.27 6.00
N ALA A 545 16.21 -8.06 5.18
CA ALA A 545 16.37 -6.85 4.38
C ALA A 545 15.19 -6.65 3.41
N GLU A 546 14.61 -5.44 3.40
CA GLU A 546 13.45 -5.06 2.56
C GLU A 546 13.84 -4.57 1.15
N GLY A 547 15.13 -4.35 0.87
CA GLY A 547 15.62 -3.93 -0.45
C GLY A 547 16.04 -5.10 -1.32
N VAL A 548 16.27 -4.82 -2.60
CA VAL A 548 16.88 -5.77 -3.54
C VAL A 548 18.42 -5.69 -3.43
N ASP A 549 19.10 -6.84 -3.45
CA ASP A 549 20.56 -6.89 -3.47
C ASP A 549 21.16 -6.90 -4.90
N ALA A 550 22.41 -6.48 -5.04
CA ALA A 550 23.07 -6.34 -6.33
C ALA A 550 23.26 -7.68 -7.07
N HIS A 551 23.39 -8.78 -6.32
CA HIS A 551 23.48 -10.11 -6.91
C HIS A 551 22.15 -10.48 -7.59
N TYR A 552 21.04 -10.21 -6.92
CA TYR A 552 19.71 -10.42 -7.45
C TYR A 552 19.42 -9.59 -8.70
N GLU A 553 19.82 -8.31 -8.73
CA GLU A 553 19.70 -7.49 -9.94
C GLU A 553 20.41 -8.14 -11.13
N GLN A 554 21.64 -8.62 -10.93
CA GLN A 554 22.40 -9.31 -11.98
C GLN A 554 21.71 -10.60 -12.44
N ALA A 555 21.16 -11.39 -11.51
CA ALA A 555 20.41 -12.60 -11.83
C ALA A 555 19.17 -12.30 -12.67
N VAL A 556 18.39 -11.28 -12.28
CA VAL A 556 17.21 -10.83 -13.05
C VAL A 556 17.60 -10.38 -14.45
N ARG A 557 18.64 -9.55 -14.59
CA ARG A 557 19.12 -9.11 -15.92
C ARG A 557 19.55 -10.27 -16.81
N SER A 558 20.26 -11.25 -16.24
CA SER A 558 20.70 -12.43 -16.98
C SER A 558 19.51 -13.24 -17.52
N VAL A 559 18.53 -13.52 -16.66
CA VAL A 559 17.33 -14.29 -17.04
C VAL A 559 16.46 -13.53 -18.03
N LEU A 560 16.32 -12.21 -17.89
CA LEU A 560 15.59 -11.39 -18.86
C LEU A 560 16.30 -11.35 -20.22
N ALA A 561 17.62 -11.25 -20.27
CA ALA A 561 18.36 -11.30 -21.53
C ALA A 561 18.13 -12.62 -22.28
N GLU A 562 17.98 -13.72 -21.54
CA GLU A 562 17.71 -15.04 -22.10
C GLU A 562 16.24 -15.24 -22.51
N ARG A 563 15.28 -14.80 -21.69
CA ARG A 563 13.84 -15.11 -21.87
C ARG A 563 13.02 -14.00 -22.50
N LEU A 564 13.39 -12.75 -22.28
CA LEU A 564 12.66 -11.55 -22.74
C LEU A 564 13.68 -10.52 -23.26
N PRO A 565 14.36 -10.75 -24.40
CA PRO A 565 15.46 -9.90 -24.86
C PRO A 565 15.11 -8.41 -24.99
N SER A 566 13.85 -8.06 -25.27
CA SER A 566 13.40 -6.66 -25.31
C SER A 566 13.51 -5.95 -23.94
N TYR A 567 13.44 -6.71 -22.85
CA TYR A 567 13.59 -6.27 -21.46
C TYR A 567 15.03 -6.37 -20.93
N ALA A 568 15.99 -6.90 -21.69
CA ALA A 568 17.40 -7.01 -21.25
C ALA A 568 17.99 -5.64 -20.84
N GLU A 569 17.64 -4.61 -21.62
CA GLU A 569 18.06 -3.21 -21.42
C GLU A 569 16.94 -2.35 -20.82
N ALA A 570 15.96 -2.97 -20.14
CA ALA A 570 14.94 -2.20 -19.43
C ALA A 570 15.59 -1.38 -18.30
N GLU A 571 15.05 -0.19 -18.05
CA GLU A 571 15.47 0.67 -16.96
C GLU A 571 15.14 -0.04 -15.64
N TRP A 572 16.11 -0.08 -14.72
CA TRP A 572 15.88 -0.59 -13.37
C TRP A 572 15.37 0.51 -12.48
N ILE A 573 14.12 0.40 -12.05
CA ILE A 573 13.47 1.40 -11.21
C ILE A 573 13.77 1.16 -9.75
N GLY A 574 13.89 -0.11 -9.38
CA GLY A 574 14.16 -0.54 -8.03
C GLY A 574 13.55 -1.90 -7.78
N GLY A 575 13.05 -2.07 -6.57
CA GLY A 575 12.40 -3.29 -6.16
C GLY A 575 12.29 -3.37 -4.65
N ALA A 576 11.67 -4.43 -4.17
CA ALA A 576 11.50 -4.67 -2.76
C ALA A 576 11.69 -6.15 -2.44
N ALA A 577 11.95 -6.44 -1.17
CA ALA A 577 12.07 -7.77 -0.64
C ALA A 577 11.15 -7.94 0.56
N GLY A 578 10.68 -9.17 0.75
CA GLY A 578 9.91 -9.59 1.89
C GLY A 578 10.16 -11.06 2.18
N THR A 579 9.35 -11.64 3.04
CA THR A 579 9.40 -13.08 3.31
C THR A 579 8.12 -13.78 2.89
N TYR A 580 8.29 -15.03 2.48
CA TYR A 580 7.22 -16.02 2.52
C TYR A 580 7.27 -16.72 3.87
N ASP A 581 6.21 -16.60 4.65
CA ASP A 581 5.87 -17.56 5.69
C ASP A 581 5.27 -18.80 5.01
N TYR A 582 6.02 -19.90 5.08
CA TYR A 582 5.65 -21.14 4.43
C TYR A 582 5.78 -22.31 5.40
N VAL A 583 5.11 -23.39 5.04
CA VAL A 583 5.13 -24.68 5.71
C VAL A 583 5.56 -25.74 4.71
N SER A 584 5.88 -26.95 5.17
CA SER A 584 6.53 -27.97 4.32
C SER A 584 5.73 -28.37 3.06
N ASP A 585 4.42 -28.10 3.00
CA ASP A 585 3.56 -28.38 1.85
C ASP A 585 3.19 -27.13 1.02
N TRP A 586 3.77 -25.96 1.33
CA TRP A 586 3.58 -24.68 0.64
C TRP A 586 2.14 -24.13 0.61
N ASN A 587 1.20 -24.77 1.30
CA ASN A 587 -0.20 -24.34 1.36
C ASN A 587 -0.47 -23.54 2.65
N PRO A 588 -1.48 -22.64 2.65
CA PRO A 588 -1.79 -21.82 3.82
C PRO A 588 -2.26 -22.64 5.04
N ILE A 589 -2.25 -22.02 6.21
CA ILE A 589 -2.88 -22.58 7.43
C ILE A 589 -4.14 -21.77 7.71
N ILE A 590 -5.30 -22.42 7.60
CA ILE A 590 -6.61 -21.79 7.75
C ILE A 590 -7.46 -22.64 8.68
N GLY A 591 -7.98 -22.04 9.74
CA GLY A 591 -8.91 -22.70 10.67
C GLY A 591 -8.59 -22.43 12.13
N GLU A 592 -9.33 -23.08 13.03
CA GLU A 592 -9.12 -22.97 14.46
C GLU A 592 -7.93 -23.83 14.94
N ALA A 593 -7.15 -23.31 15.87
CA ALA A 593 -6.05 -24.02 16.50
C ALA A 593 -6.58 -25.09 17.46
N ARG A 594 -6.07 -26.32 17.31
CA ARG A 594 -6.54 -27.50 18.04
C ARG A 594 -6.58 -27.35 19.55
N ASP A 595 -5.50 -26.85 20.14
CA ASP A 595 -5.28 -26.86 21.58
C ASP A 595 -5.71 -25.56 22.28
N VAL A 596 -6.20 -24.58 21.51
CA VAL A 596 -6.62 -23.27 22.01
C VAL A 596 -7.91 -22.83 21.34
N GLU A 597 -9.04 -23.08 22.01
CA GLU A 597 -10.36 -22.65 21.58
C GLU A 597 -10.43 -21.13 21.46
N GLY A 598 -11.01 -20.67 20.34
CA GLY A 598 -11.12 -19.26 19.98
C GLY A 598 -9.88 -18.69 19.28
N LEU A 599 -8.81 -19.47 19.05
CA LEU A 599 -7.67 -19.02 18.25
C LEU A 599 -7.78 -19.50 16.81
N PHE A 600 -8.12 -18.61 15.89
CA PHE A 600 -8.17 -18.88 14.45
C PHE A 600 -6.88 -18.44 13.77
N LEU A 601 -6.46 -19.20 12.76
CA LEU A 601 -5.25 -18.97 11.97
C LEU A 601 -5.66 -18.65 10.53
N ALA A 602 -5.02 -17.63 9.95
CA ALA A 602 -5.11 -17.30 8.52
C ALA A 602 -3.72 -16.89 8.02
N LEU A 603 -2.90 -17.89 7.68
CA LEU A 603 -1.45 -17.78 7.48
C LEU A 603 -1.02 -18.34 6.12
N GLY A 604 0.16 -17.93 5.61
CA GLY A 604 0.73 -18.42 4.35
C GLY A 604 0.80 -17.37 3.23
N SER A 605 1.79 -16.48 3.28
CA SER A 605 1.94 -15.38 2.30
C SER A 605 2.41 -15.80 0.91
N GLY A 606 3.09 -16.94 0.74
CA GLY A 606 3.67 -17.36 -0.54
C GLY A 606 2.66 -17.47 -1.69
N HIS A 607 1.39 -17.72 -1.35
CA HIS A 607 0.27 -17.75 -2.29
C HIS A 607 -0.92 -16.88 -1.86
N GLY A 608 -0.80 -16.16 -0.73
CA GLY A 608 -1.95 -15.65 0.02
C GLY A 608 -2.81 -14.61 -0.71
N PHE A 609 -2.26 -13.84 -1.66
CA PHE A 609 -2.96 -12.70 -2.25
C PHE A 609 -4.30 -13.05 -2.90
N LYS A 610 -4.30 -13.93 -3.90
CA LYS A 610 -5.52 -14.33 -4.60
C LYS A 610 -6.47 -15.19 -3.75
N LEU A 611 -5.96 -15.80 -2.67
CA LEU A 611 -6.77 -16.61 -1.75
C LEU A 611 -7.48 -15.72 -0.73
N ALA A 612 -6.85 -14.58 -0.35
CA ALA A 612 -7.30 -13.73 0.74
C ALA A 612 -8.77 -13.31 0.71
N PRO A 613 -9.38 -12.97 -0.44
CA PRO A 613 -10.80 -12.63 -0.45
C PRO A 613 -11.69 -13.81 0.01
N ALA A 614 -11.43 -15.02 -0.47
CA ALA A 614 -12.19 -16.21 -0.11
C ALA A 614 -11.88 -16.69 1.32
N VAL A 615 -10.62 -16.56 1.77
CA VAL A 615 -10.23 -16.85 3.16
C VAL A 615 -11.00 -15.97 4.16
N GLY A 616 -11.25 -14.71 3.81
CA GLY A 616 -12.09 -13.82 4.63
C GLY A 616 -13.50 -14.39 4.86
N GLU A 617 -14.14 -14.88 3.80
CA GLU A 617 -15.48 -15.50 3.86
C GLU A 617 -15.44 -16.77 4.72
N VAL A 618 -14.48 -17.65 4.46
CA VAL A 618 -14.31 -18.92 5.16
C VAL A 618 -14.09 -18.73 6.65
N VAL A 619 -13.14 -17.88 7.05
CA VAL A 619 -12.82 -17.66 8.46
C VAL A 619 -13.99 -17.00 9.20
N ALA A 620 -14.72 -16.08 8.55
CA ALA A 620 -15.91 -15.48 9.13
C ALA A 620 -17.04 -16.51 9.36
N ASP A 621 -17.22 -17.46 8.42
CA ASP A 621 -18.18 -18.56 8.59
C ASP A 621 -17.76 -19.52 9.72
N LEU A 622 -16.48 -19.89 9.79
CA LEU A 622 -15.96 -20.76 10.84
C LEU A 622 -16.17 -20.14 12.24
N ILE A 623 -15.83 -18.85 12.40
CA ILE A 623 -16.03 -18.13 13.68
C ILE A 623 -17.51 -18.05 14.06
N ALA A 624 -18.40 -17.91 13.07
CA ALA A 624 -19.84 -17.88 13.29
C ALA A 624 -20.46 -19.27 13.48
N GLY A 625 -19.68 -20.35 13.46
CA GLY A 625 -20.18 -21.74 13.55
C GLY A 625 -21.00 -22.18 12.33
N ARG A 626 -20.85 -21.49 11.18
CA ARG A 626 -21.49 -21.86 9.91
C ARG A 626 -20.56 -22.76 9.10
N ARG A 627 -21.14 -23.57 8.22
CA ARG A 627 -20.36 -24.36 7.25
C ARG A 627 -19.90 -23.43 6.11
N PRO A 628 -18.59 -23.25 5.89
CA PRO A 628 -18.11 -22.47 4.76
C PRO A 628 -18.49 -23.10 3.41
N ALA A 629 -18.67 -22.28 2.39
CA ALA A 629 -18.95 -22.76 1.03
C ALA A 629 -17.79 -23.60 0.44
N ILE A 630 -16.55 -23.28 0.83
CA ILE A 630 -15.34 -24.03 0.46
C ILE A 630 -14.82 -24.70 1.74
N ASP A 631 -14.79 -26.03 1.75
CA ASP A 631 -14.25 -26.80 2.87
C ASP A 631 -12.72 -26.67 2.91
N VAL A 632 -12.20 -26.11 4.00
CA VAL A 632 -10.76 -25.88 4.21
C VAL A 632 -10.15 -26.82 5.24
N SER A 633 -10.82 -27.92 5.59
CA SER A 633 -10.31 -28.90 6.56
C SER A 633 -8.91 -29.44 6.19
N GLU A 634 -8.61 -29.58 4.90
CA GLU A 634 -7.28 -29.97 4.41
C GLU A 634 -6.20 -28.89 4.58
N LEU A 635 -6.60 -27.64 4.82
CA LEU A 635 -5.73 -26.49 5.12
C LEU A 635 -5.66 -26.17 6.62
N GLY A 636 -6.33 -26.98 7.45
CA GLY A 636 -6.31 -26.85 8.90
C GLY A 636 -4.92 -27.04 9.51
N PRO A 637 -4.68 -26.53 10.72
CA PRO A 637 -3.41 -26.74 11.44
C PRO A 637 -3.16 -28.21 11.80
N ASP A 638 -4.21 -29.04 11.89
CA ASP A 638 -4.11 -30.46 12.26
C ASP A 638 -3.43 -31.36 11.23
N ARG A 639 -3.22 -30.86 10.01
CA ARG A 639 -2.63 -31.68 8.93
C ARG A 639 -1.16 -32.02 9.19
N PHE A 640 -0.44 -31.22 9.98
CA PHE A 640 1.00 -31.41 10.21
C PHE A 640 1.37 -32.54 11.19
N GLY A 641 0.37 -33.28 11.68
CA GLY A 641 0.55 -34.54 12.43
C GLY A 641 0.03 -35.78 11.69
N ARG A 642 -0.45 -35.64 10.45
CA ARG A 642 -0.98 -36.73 9.61
C ARG A 642 -0.04 -36.97 8.43
N GLU A 643 -0.04 -38.18 7.87
CA GLU A 643 0.69 -38.49 6.62
C GLU A 643 0.11 -37.74 5.38
N SER A 644 -1.02 -37.05 5.53
CA SER A 644 -1.69 -36.32 4.46
C SER A 644 -1.08 -34.93 4.25
N ARG A 645 -0.02 -34.85 3.45
CA ARG A 645 0.41 -33.58 2.84
C ARG A 645 -0.33 -33.36 1.53
N LEU A 646 -0.68 -32.11 1.24
CA LEU A 646 -1.31 -31.77 -0.04
C LEU A 646 -0.36 -32.07 -1.21
N ARG A 647 -0.93 -32.61 -2.29
CA ARG A 647 -0.19 -32.98 -3.51
C ARG A 647 0.32 -31.72 -4.22
N LEU A 648 1.55 -31.79 -4.71
CA LEU A 648 2.18 -30.79 -5.59
C LEU A 648 2.41 -31.45 -6.96
N ALA A 649 1.75 -30.98 -8.02
CA ALA A 649 1.77 -31.60 -9.34
C ALA A 649 3.18 -31.61 -9.95
N TYR A 650 4.00 -30.61 -9.60
CA TYR A 650 5.36 -30.42 -10.10
C TYR A 650 6.45 -30.74 -9.04
N GLY A 651 6.08 -31.41 -7.94
CA GLY A 651 6.99 -31.66 -6.82
C GLY A 651 7.15 -30.47 -5.85
N PRO A 652 7.98 -30.59 -4.80
CA PRO A 652 8.16 -29.52 -3.80
C PRO A 652 8.97 -28.37 -4.40
N SER A 653 8.27 -27.33 -4.84
CA SER A 653 8.86 -26.09 -5.34
C SER A 653 7.99 -24.91 -4.91
N PRO A 654 8.56 -23.71 -4.66
CA PRO A 654 7.79 -22.48 -4.47
C PRO A 654 6.81 -22.17 -5.62
N ARG A 655 6.96 -22.84 -6.76
CA ARG A 655 6.15 -22.69 -7.97
C ARG A 655 5.04 -23.73 -8.13
N ALA A 656 5.01 -24.79 -7.32
CA ALA A 656 4.11 -25.93 -7.48
C ALA A 656 2.66 -25.71 -6.98
#